data_AF-A0A956B3L9-F1
#
_entry.id   AF-A0A956B3L9-F1
#
_cell.length_a   1.000
_cell.length_b   1.000
_cell.length_c   1.000
_cell.angle_alpha   90.00
_cell.angle_beta   90.00
_cell.angle_gamma   90.00
#
_symmetry.space_group_name_H-M   'P 1'
#
loop_
_entity.id
_entity.type
_entity.pdbx_description
1 polymer ?
#
loop_
_entity_poly.entity_id
_entity_poly.type
_entity_poly.pdbx_seq_one_letter_code
_entity_poly.pdbx_strand_id
1 'polypeptide(L)'
;MSSPEAATADAAQVACAHCQLPVPESLLEPGAAHQFCCHGCKTVYAMIHAEGLEAYYDLRGEEDTLPVKNVAGSYEELDDPTFTARYCSARPDGLVTTELYLEGVHCSACLWLVEKSLSQMEGVAEARLNFAQARLKVMWRPDAVPLSAIASRLASLGYPAHPARYGTKDVTQEEERKLLIRLGVAGAVAGNVMLMAFALYGGWLSGMEEEYRTLFRWGSLLACLPAALYSGWPFYRSAFHGLRNKVLHMDLPISLGIGAGFLHGLVNTITGRGEIYFDSVSALIFLLLVGRLLQLRQQRRASESTELLYALTPSSARRLGEDGEARRVPLEAIQVGDRLEVQAGEMVPTDGVVESGASAVDLSLLSGEAMPVEVRKEDQVWGGTTNLQDTLVMRVTHGIRDARVGRIAEMVVDAAQSRAPVVQLADKVAGWFVGVVLVLSVVTFVAWRIVDPAVAIDHAVALLIVSCPCALGLATPTAITAAIGKAARRGILAKSGAALEALGQLKKGILFFDKTGTLTHGRMEVVALVGPDWVKPLIAAAEAGVTHPVGRALRKACLDSGEASTADKVELVHGGGLVAEVAGHTLHIGSPRFVRAHSLHDRGFAAQVEAWSQDALTPVWVAVDGRVVAAAGLSDRLRSEARASVEALARQGFEVHILSGDHPSVVSAVGRALGLPEDHCHGGQSPEDKLARVKAAAAEGQVVMVGDGVNDAAALAAATVGVAVHGGAETCFAAADVFLQKPGVDTLSDLVEGARRTTRTIRNNIIFSLAYNVLGASLAMTGLLNPLVAAILMPVSSLVVVTNSFRFQFVRAPEERA
;
A
#
# COMPACT_ATOMS: atom_id res chain seq x y z
N MET A 1 -70.54 -39.46 -11.70
CA MET A 1 -70.42 -38.14 -12.33
C MET A 1 -68.96 -37.89 -12.57
N SER A 2 -68.58 -38.10 -13.82
CA SER A 2 -67.25 -38.05 -14.39
C SER A 2 -66.87 -36.59 -14.65
N SER A 3 -65.72 -36.15 -14.15
CA SER A 3 -65.08 -34.91 -14.60
C SER A 3 -64.01 -35.27 -15.64
N PRO A 4 -63.96 -34.57 -16.78
CA PRO A 4 -63.10 -34.95 -17.90
C PRO A 4 -61.68 -34.41 -17.72
N GLU A 5 -60.73 -35.24 -18.13
CA GLU A 5 -59.38 -34.86 -18.51
C GLU A 5 -59.42 -33.79 -19.62
N ALA A 6 -58.73 -32.68 -19.41
CA ALA A 6 -58.33 -31.77 -20.47
C ALA A 6 -56.81 -31.84 -20.58
N ALA A 7 -56.35 -32.71 -21.48
CA ALA A 7 -55.01 -32.68 -22.03
C ALA A 7 -54.80 -31.33 -22.74
N THR A 8 -53.89 -30.49 -22.24
CA THR A 8 -53.27 -29.46 -23.06
C THR A 8 -52.02 -30.06 -23.67
N ALA A 9 -52.09 -30.28 -24.97
CA ALA A 9 -51.01 -30.77 -25.81
C ALA A 9 -49.73 -29.96 -25.59
N ASP A 10 -48.62 -30.70 -25.54
CA ASP A 10 -47.24 -30.24 -25.51
C ASP A 10 -46.99 -29.33 -26.74
N ALA A 11 -47.04 -28.01 -26.55
CA ALA A 11 -46.59 -27.07 -27.56
C ALA A 11 -45.07 -27.21 -27.62
N ALA A 12 -44.57 -27.91 -28.64
CA ALA A 12 -43.14 -28.12 -28.87
C ALA A 12 -42.38 -26.80 -28.67
N GLN A 13 -41.68 -26.67 -27.54
CA GLN A 13 -40.92 -25.48 -27.22
C GLN A 13 -39.84 -25.30 -28.28
N VAL A 14 -39.94 -24.22 -29.05
CA VAL A 14 -38.94 -23.94 -30.08
C VAL A 14 -37.62 -23.63 -29.38
N ALA A 15 -36.59 -24.41 -29.66
CA ALA A 15 -35.29 -24.26 -29.05
C ALA A 15 -34.52 -23.08 -29.66
N CYS A 16 -33.71 -22.40 -28.84
CA CYS A 16 -32.85 -21.34 -29.31
C CYS A 16 -31.73 -21.90 -30.19
N ALA A 17 -31.53 -21.32 -31.37
CA ALA A 17 -30.51 -21.74 -32.34
C ALA A 17 -29.06 -21.63 -31.81
N HIS A 18 -28.81 -20.85 -30.77
CA HIS A 18 -27.47 -20.71 -30.18
C HIS A 18 -27.26 -21.56 -28.92
N CYS A 19 -28.19 -21.53 -27.97
CA CYS A 19 -28.00 -22.15 -26.64
C CYS A 19 -28.90 -23.34 -26.36
N GLN A 20 -29.80 -23.70 -27.29
CA GLN A 20 -30.75 -24.82 -27.19
C GLN A 20 -31.77 -24.72 -26.03
N LEU A 21 -31.75 -23.65 -25.25
CA LEU A 21 -32.79 -23.37 -24.25
C LEU A 21 -34.11 -23.01 -24.95
N PRO A 22 -35.27 -23.30 -24.33
CA PRO A 22 -36.56 -22.96 -24.89
C PRO A 22 -36.73 -21.45 -25.04
N VAL A 23 -37.21 -21.01 -26.20
CA VAL A 23 -37.45 -19.59 -26.50
C VAL A 23 -38.75 -19.14 -25.83
N PRO A 24 -38.72 -18.07 -25.01
CA PRO A 24 -39.94 -17.53 -24.41
C PRO A 24 -40.94 -17.12 -25.49
N GLU A 25 -42.24 -17.38 -25.28
CA GLU A 25 -43.28 -17.05 -26.27
C GLU A 25 -43.26 -15.58 -26.70
N SER A 26 -42.89 -14.66 -25.80
CA SER A 26 -42.76 -13.22 -26.07
C SER A 26 -41.65 -12.86 -27.06
N LEU A 27 -40.73 -13.78 -27.35
CA LEU A 27 -39.56 -13.59 -28.21
C LEU A 27 -39.59 -14.47 -29.46
N LEU A 28 -40.67 -15.22 -29.68
CA LEU A 28 -40.87 -15.97 -30.92
C LEU A 28 -41.13 -14.99 -32.07
N GLU A 29 -40.30 -15.04 -33.10
CA GLU A 29 -40.45 -14.27 -34.33
C GLU A 29 -41.05 -15.19 -35.42
N PRO A 30 -42.37 -15.12 -35.73
CA PRO A 30 -43.01 -16.04 -36.67
C PRO A 30 -42.38 -15.93 -38.07
N GLY A 31 -41.89 -17.05 -38.61
CA GLY A 31 -41.27 -17.11 -39.94
C GLY A 31 -39.76 -16.81 -39.99
N ALA A 32 -39.11 -16.50 -38.87
CA ALA A 32 -37.65 -16.40 -38.81
C ALA A 32 -37.00 -17.80 -38.86
N ALA A 33 -35.94 -17.95 -39.67
CA ALA A 33 -35.23 -19.22 -39.87
C ALA A 33 -34.58 -19.76 -38.58
N HIS A 34 -34.22 -18.87 -37.65
CA HIS A 34 -33.64 -19.20 -36.35
C HIS A 34 -34.34 -18.39 -35.25
N GLN A 35 -34.64 -19.04 -34.13
CA GLN A 35 -35.26 -18.42 -32.96
C GLN A 35 -34.22 -18.24 -31.84
N PHE A 36 -34.36 -17.22 -31.01
CA PHE A 36 -33.39 -16.89 -29.95
C PHE A 36 -34.06 -16.60 -28.61
N CYS A 37 -33.56 -17.20 -27.53
CA CYS A 37 -34.14 -17.01 -26.19
C CYS A 37 -33.85 -15.62 -25.61
N CYS A 38 -32.88 -14.88 -26.16
CA CYS A 38 -32.56 -13.52 -25.81
C CYS A 38 -31.77 -12.83 -26.94
N HIS A 39 -31.68 -11.50 -26.90
CA HIS A 39 -30.89 -10.73 -27.88
C HIS A 39 -29.40 -11.11 -27.86
N GLY A 40 -28.85 -11.47 -26.69
CA GLY A 40 -27.46 -11.92 -26.58
C GLY A 40 -27.18 -13.17 -27.43
N CYS A 41 -28.09 -14.15 -27.42
CA CYS A 41 -27.96 -15.35 -28.24
C CYS A 41 -28.02 -15.02 -29.75
N LYS A 42 -28.89 -14.09 -30.15
CA LYS A 42 -28.96 -13.61 -31.55
C LYS A 42 -27.66 -12.94 -31.99
N THR A 43 -27.07 -12.12 -31.13
CA THR A 43 -25.81 -11.42 -31.39
C THR A 43 -24.61 -12.37 -31.49
N VAL A 44 -24.47 -13.30 -30.55
CA VAL A 44 -23.37 -14.28 -30.57
C VAL A 44 -23.50 -15.22 -31.76
N TYR A 45 -24.72 -15.69 -32.07
CA TYR A 45 -24.97 -16.50 -33.25
C TYR A 45 -24.55 -15.79 -34.54
N ALA A 46 -24.95 -14.52 -34.71
CA ALA A 46 -24.56 -13.73 -35.87
C ALA A 46 -23.05 -13.52 -35.96
N MET A 47 -22.37 -13.31 -34.83
CA MET A 47 -20.92 -13.12 -34.78
C MET A 47 -20.16 -14.40 -35.14
N ILE A 48 -20.59 -15.56 -34.66
CA ILE A 48 -19.98 -16.86 -35.00
C ILE A 48 -20.10 -17.14 -36.50
N HIS A 49 -21.25 -16.87 -37.11
CA HIS A 49 -21.44 -17.02 -38.55
C HIS A 49 -20.65 -15.99 -39.37
N ALA A 50 -20.56 -14.73 -38.90
CA ALA A 50 -19.80 -13.69 -39.58
C ALA A 50 -18.30 -13.99 -39.64
N GLU A 51 -17.76 -14.65 -38.60
CA GLU A 51 -16.34 -15.01 -38.49
C GLU A 51 -16.02 -16.42 -39.02
N GLY A 52 -17.01 -17.14 -39.59
CA GLY A 52 -16.81 -18.48 -40.13
C GLY A 52 -16.49 -19.56 -39.08
N LEU A 53 -16.86 -19.34 -37.81
CA LEU A 53 -16.55 -20.22 -36.67
C LEU A 53 -17.64 -21.27 -36.44
N GLU A 54 -18.32 -21.72 -37.49
CA GLU A 54 -19.51 -22.57 -37.43
C GLU A 54 -19.24 -23.94 -36.79
N ALA A 55 -17.99 -24.41 -36.84
CA ALA A 55 -17.51 -25.62 -36.16
C ALA A 55 -17.73 -25.59 -34.63
N TYR A 56 -17.98 -24.43 -34.04
CA TYR A 56 -18.42 -24.30 -32.64
C TYR A 56 -19.67 -25.13 -32.33
N TYR A 57 -20.61 -25.22 -33.28
CA TYR A 57 -21.85 -25.98 -33.08
C TYR A 57 -21.65 -27.48 -33.26
N ASP A 58 -20.69 -27.90 -34.09
CA ASP A 58 -20.33 -29.32 -34.28
C ASP A 58 -19.60 -29.91 -33.06
N LEU A 59 -18.86 -29.08 -32.32
CA LEU A 59 -18.19 -29.46 -31.07
C LEU A 59 -19.18 -29.68 -29.91
N ARG A 60 -20.44 -29.28 -30.07
CA ARG A 60 -21.48 -29.27 -29.04
C ARG A 60 -22.36 -30.52 -29.06
N GLY A 61 -21.73 -31.68 -29.25
CA GLY A 61 -22.37 -33.00 -29.23
C GLY A 61 -23.18 -33.23 -27.95
N GLU A 62 -24.27 -33.97 -28.12
CA GLU A 62 -25.27 -34.35 -27.11
C GLU A 62 -24.64 -34.97 -25.85
N GLU A 63 -24.34 -34.17 -24.80
CA GLU A 63 -24.40 -34.57 -23.38
C GLU A 63 -24.00 -33.40 -22.44
N ASP A 64 -24.87 -33.13 -21.47
CA ASP A 64 -24.71 -32.36 -20.23
C ASP A 64 -24.28 -30.88 -20.27
N THR A 65 -25.27 -29.99 -20.43
CA THR A 65 -25.21 -28.63 -19.86
C THR A 65 -25.81 -28.60 -18.45
N LEU A 66 -25.01 -29.02 -17.47
CA LEU A 66 -25.10 -28.45 -16.12
C LEU A 66 -23.91 -27.48 -15.96
N PRO A 67 -24.08 -26.33 -15.28
CA PRO A 67 -22.94 -25.48 -14.96
C PRO A 67 -21.93 -26.35 -14.21
N VAL A 68 -20.69 -26.40 -14.71
CA VAL A 68 -19.58 -27.10 -14.08
C VAL A 68 -19.58 -26.69 -12.61
N LYS A 69 -20.01 -27.59 -11.74
CA LYS A 69 -19.85 -27.41 -10.30
C LYS A 69 -18.35 -27.33 -10.08
N ASN A 70 -17.90 -26.16 -9.62
CA ASN A 70 -16.55 -25.93 -9.13
C ASN A 70 -16.16 -27.00 -8.10
N VAL A 71 -15.58 -28.08 -8.58
CA VAL A 71 -14.86 -29.09 -7.81
C VAL A 71 -13.39 -28.80 -8.10
N ALA A 72 -12.72 -28.11 -7.16
CA ALA A 72 -11.27 -27.88 -7.17
C ALA A 72 -10.69 -27.58 -8.56
N GLY A 73 -11.02 -26.39 -9.10
CA GLY A 73 -10.72 -26.01 -10.49
C GLY A 73 -9.25 -26.19 -10.87
N SER A 74 -9.01 -26.73 -12.07
CA SER A 74 -7.68 -26.66 -12.67
C SER A 74 -7.38 -25.17 -12.89
N TYR A 75 -6.31 -24.68 -12.27
CA TYR A 75 -5.86 -23.29 -12.43
C TYR A 75 -5.17 -23.06 -13.78
N GLU A 76 -5.42 -23.92 -14.77
CA GLU A 76 -4.76 -23.93 -16.09
C GLU A 76 -5.00 -22.63 -16.85
N GLU A 77 -6.13 -21.97 -16.63
CA GLU A 77 -6.43 -20.63 -17.16
C GLU A 77 -5.42 -19.56 -16.77
N LEU A 78 -4.70 -19.73 -15.65
CA LEU A 78 -3.65 -18.79 -15.21
C LEU A 78 -2.35 -18.95 -16.01
N ASP A 79 -2.17 -20.06 -16.71
CA ASP A 79 -1.00 -20.32 -17.56
C ASP A 79 -1.23 -19.85 -19.01
N ASP A 80 -2.43 -19.35 -19.33
CA ASP A 80 -2.74 -18.87 -20.67
C ASP A 80 -1.82 -17.69 -21.06
N PRO A 81 -1.28 -17.65 -22.29
CA PRO A 81 -0.42 -16.56 -22.75
C PRO A 81 -1.11 -15.19 -22.67
N THR A 82 -2.42 -15.13 -22.89
CA THR A 82 -3.24 -13.93 -22.77
C THR A 82 -3.34 -13.47 -21.33
N PHE A 83 -3.41 -14.39 -20.38
CA PHE A 83 -3.35 -14.08 -18.94
C PHE A 83 -1.99 -13.48 -18.60
N THR A 84 -0.91 -14.15 -19.01
CA THR A 84 0.46 -13.71 -18.73
C THR A 84 0.74 -12.32 -19.31
N ALA A 85 0.32 -12.05 -20.55
CA ALA A 85 0.47 -10.75 -21.19
C ALA A 85 -0.30 -9.63 -20.48
N ARG A 86 -1.44 -9.96 -19.84
CA ARG A 86 -2.35 -8.98 -19.22
C ARG A 86 -2.11 -8.77 -17.73
N TYR A 87 -1.68 -9.81 -17.02
CA TYR A 87 -1.61 -9.82 -15.56
C TYR A 87 -0.20 -9.94 -15.00
N CYS A 88 0.77 -10.36 -15.81
CA CYS A 88 2.13 -10.58 -15.36
C CYS A 88 3.11 -9.56 -15.97
N SER A 89 4.21 -9.30 -15.26
CA SER A 89 5.30 -8.42 -15.70
C SER A 89 6.60 -9.20 -15.76
N ALA A 90 7.23 -9.26 -16.93
CA ALA A 90 8.51 -9.92 -17.13
C ALA A 90 9.68 -9.03 -16.69
N ARG A 91 10.70 -9.63 -16.09
CA ARG A 91 11.92 -8.94 -15.64
C ARG A 91 13.14 -9.35 -16.47
N PRO A 92 14.17 -8.48 -16.56
CA PRO A 92 15.39 -8.77 -17.32
C PRO A 92 16.19 -9.99 -16.84
N ASP A 93 15.96 -10.43 -15.60
CA ASP A 93 16.60 -11.57 -14.93
C ASP A 93 15.91 -12.92 -15.22
N GLY A 94 14.90 -12.93 -16.11
CA GLY A 94 14.10 -14.12 -16.46
C GLY A 94 13.00 -14.46 -15.45
N LEU A 95 12.76 -13.61 -14.45
CA LEU A 95 11.64 -13.76 -13.52
C LEU A 95 10.37 -13.09 -14.06
N VAL A 96 9.22 -13.63 -13.68
CA VAL A 96 7.91 -13.05 -13.94
C VAL A 96 7.25 -12.72 -12.61
N THR A 97 6.56 -11.57 -12.58
CA THR A 97 5.89 -11.05 -11.39
C THR A 97 4.39 -10.94 -11.63
N THR A 98 3.56 -11.33 -10.67
CA THR A 98 2.10 -11.18 -10.73
C THR A 98 1.51 -10.92 -9.35
N GLU A 99 0.30 -10.37 -9.33
CA GLU A 99 -0.48 -10.16 -8.10
C GLU A 99 -1.76 -10.99 -8.12
N LEU A 100 -2.00 -11.74 -7.05
CA LEU A 100 -3.16 -12.60 -6.85
C LEU A 100 -3.94 -12.15 -5.61
N TYR A 101 -5.26 -12.02 -5.71
CA TYR A 101 -6.14 -11.94 -4.55
C TYR A 101 -6.34 -13.34 -3.97
N LEU A 102 -6.23 -13.49 -2.65
CA LEU A 102 -6.43 -14.76 -1.96
C LEU A 102 -7.72 -14.71 -1.12
N GLU A 103 -8.65 -15.63 -1.39
CA GLU A 103 -9.84 -15.81 -0.53
C GLU A 103 -9.43 -16.42 0.83
N GLY A 104 -10.09 -16.02 1.92
CA GLY A 104 -9.94 -16.70 3.22
C GLY A 104 -8.74 -16.27 4.07
N VAL A 105 -8.06 -15.18 3.72
CA VAL A 105 -6.95 -14.62 4.51
C VAL A 105 -7.51 -13.88 5.73
N HIS A 106 -7.26 -14.41 6.93
CA HIS A 106 -7.93 -13.91 8.16
C HIS A 106 -7.02 -13.65 9.36
N CYS A 107 -5.78 -14.12 9.37
CA CYS A 107 -4.83 -13.67 10.38
C CYS A 107 -3.40 -13.59 9.84
N SER A 108 -2.50 -13.02 10.65
CA SER A 108 -1.09 -12.91 10.32
C SER A 108 -0.35 -14.26 10.26
N ALA A 109 -0.89 -15.34 10.84
CA ALA A 109 -0.35 -16.67 10.57
C ALA A 109 -0.66 -17.18 9.15
N CYS A 110 -1.74 -16.71 8.50
CA CYS A 110 -2.01 -16.99 7.08
C CYS A 110 -0.88 -16.41 6.20
N LEU A 111 -0.41 -15.22 6.53
CA LEU A 111 0.73 -14.55 5.89
C LEU A 111 1.98 -15.43 5.91
N TRP A 112 2.40 -15.83 7.11
CA TRP A 112 3.59 -16.69 7.26
C TRP A 112 3.43 -18.02 6.52
N LEU A 113 2.26 -18.66 6.62
CA LEU A 113 2.00 -19.95 5.98
C LEU A 113 2.08 -19.87 4.45
N VAL A 114 1.42 -18.87 3.86
CA VAL A 114 1.41 -18.65 2.41
C VAL A 114 2.83 -18.40 1.90
N GLU A 115 3.53 -17.42 2.46
CA GLU A 115 4.87 -17.06 1.99
C GLU A 115 5.88 -18.19 2.24
N LYS A 116 5.84 -18.81 3.43
CA LYS A 116 6.78 -19.89 3.75
C LYS A 116 6.54 -21.10 2.84
N SER A 117 5.29 -21.45 2.57
CA SER A 117 4.98 -22.57 1.68
C SER A 117 5.42 -22.30 0.25
N LEU A 118 5.29 -21.06 -0.25
CA LEU A 118 5.72 -20.73 -1.61
C LEU A 118 7.24 -20.59 -1.71
N SER A 119 7.92 -20.08 -0.68
CA SER A 119 9.40 -20.00 -0.64
C SER A 119 10.10 -21.36 -0.68
N GLN A 120 9.37 -22.44 -0.43
CA GLN A 120 9.86 -23.82 -0.49
C GLN A 120 9.65 -24.46 -1.88
N MET A 121 8.89 -23.80 -2.77
CA MET A 121 8.69 -24.29 -4.13
C MET A 121 9.87 -23.89 -5.00
N GLU A 122 10.48 -24.88 -5.66
CA GLU A 122 11.53 -24.63 -6.63
C GLU A 122 10.97 -23.81 -7.81
N GLY A 123 11.65 -22.73 -8.18
CA GLY A 123 11.20 -21.78 -9.19
C GLY A 123 10.51 -20.53 -8.65
N VAL A 124 10.06 -20.49 -7.40
CA VAL A 124 9.54 -19.26 -6.76
C VAL A 124 10.71 -18.51 -6.12
N ALA A 125 11.00 -17.30 -6.61
CA ALA A 125 12.06 -16.45 -6.07
C ALA A 125 11.58 -15.65 -4.86
N GLU A 126 10.35 -15.14 -4.92
CA GLU A 126 9.79 -14.29 -3.87
C GLU A 126 8.26 -14.43 -3.82
N ALA A 127 7.71 -14.44 -2.60
CA ALA A 127 6.27 -14.40 -2.37
C ALA A 127 6.00 -13.48 -1.18
N ARG A 128 5.17 -12.45 -1.38
CA ARG A 128 4.80 -11.47 -0.35
C ARG A 128 3.30 -11.31 -0.29
N LEU A 129 2.70 -11.67 0.85
CA LEU A 129 1.28 -11.47 1.06
C LEU A 129 1.05 -10.11 1.74
N ASN A 130 0.13 -9.31 1.22
CA ASN A 130 -0.42 -8.17 1.91
C ASN A 130 -1.65 -8.62 2.68
N PHE A 131 -1.51 -8.82 3.99
CA PHE A 131 -2.61 -9.26 4.84
C PHE A 131 -3.79 -8.28 4.85
N ALA A 132 -3.53 -6.96 4.81
CA ALA A 132 -4.57 -5.95 4.87
C ALA A 132 -5.44 -5.95 3.60
N GLN A 133 -4.85 -6.32 2.45
CA GLN A 133 -5.51 -6.33 1.15
C GLN A 133 -5.88 -7.75 0.66
N ALA A 134 -5.45 -8.79 1.39
CA ALA A 134 -5.47 -10.19 0.95
C ALA A 134 -4.85 -10.39 -0.45
N ARG A 135 -3.82 -9.61 -0.81
CA ARG A 135 -3.15 -9.66 -2.12
C ARG A 135 -1.75 -10.24 -2.00
N LEU A 136 -1.44 -11.28 -2.75
CA LEU A 136 -0.15 -11.93 -2.83
C LEU A 136 0.60 -11.48 -4.08
N LYS A 137 1.75 -10.84 -3.90
CA LYS A 137 2.72 -10.63 -4.99
C LYS A 137 3.63 -11.86 -5.07
N VAL A 138 3.72 -12.48 -6.24
CA VAL A 138 4.60 -13.64 -6.48
C VAL A 138 5.58 -13.29 -7.59
N MET A 139 6.86 -13.60 -7.36
CA MET A 139 7.92 -13.58 -8.36
C MET A 139 8.43 -15.00 -8.56
N TRP A 140 8.33 -15.51 -9.78
CA TRP A 140 8.71 -16.89 -10.09
C TRP A 140 9.33 -17.00 -11.48
N ARG A 141 9.97 -18.14 -11.74
CA ARG A 141 10.47 -18.53 -13.06
C ARG A 141 9.42 -19.40 -13.75
N PRO A 142 8.77 -18.93 -14.83
CA PRO A 142 7.78 -19.72 -15.57
C PRO A 142 8.35 -21.05 -16.08
N ASP A 143 9.64 -21.06 -16.45
CA ASP A 143 10.33 -22.27 -16.95
C ASP A 143 10.49 -23.37 -15.89
N ALA A 144 10.47 -23.01 -14.60
CA ALA A 144 10.65 -23.95 -13.50
C ALA A 144 9.30 -24.38 -12.89
N VAL A 145 8.33 -23.47 -12.81
CA VAL A 145 7.01 -23.76 -12.22
C VAL A 145 5.92 -22.92 -12.91
N PRO A 146 4.82 -23.54 -13.37
CA PRO A 146 3.68 -22.80 -13.91
C PRO A 146 2.89 -22.08 -12.82
N LEU A 147 2.18 -21.01 -13.19
CA LEU A 147 1.38 -20.22 -12.25
C LEU A 147 0.20 -21.04 -11.70
N SER A 148 -0.36 -21.94 -12.49
CA SER A 148 -1.39 -22.89 -12.06
C SER A 148 -0.94 -23.79 -10.90
N ALA A 149 0.33 -24.21 -10.87
CA ALA A 149 0.87 -25.02 -9.79
C ALA A 149 1.02 -24.21 -8.50
N ILE A 150 1.42 -22.93 -8.61
CA ILE A 150 1.46 -21.99 -7.49
C ILE A 150 0.05 -21.78 -6.93
N ALA A 151 -0.94 -21.52 -7.79
CA ALA A 151 -2.33 -21.33 -7.39
C ALA A 151 -2.95 -22.61 -6.79
N SER A 152 -2.66 -23.77 -7.36
CA SER A 152 -3.08 -25.08 -6.82
C SER A 152 -2.47 -25.32 -5.44
N ARG A 153 -1.21 -24.96 -5.23
CA ARG A 153 -0.59 -25.02 -3.91
C ARG A 153 -1.33 -24.13 -2.92
N LEU A 154 -1.61 -22.88 -3.27
CA LEU A 154 -2.36 -21.94 -2.42
C LEU A 154 -3.77 -22.46 -2.09
N ALA A 155 -4.48 -23.02 -3.07
CA ALA A 155 -5.79 -23.63 -2.88
C ALA A 155 -5.74 -24.83 -1.92
N SER A 156 -4.68 -25.65 -2.01
CA SER A 156 -4.45 -26.77 -1.07
C SER A 156 -4.19 -26.30 0.38
N LEU A 157 -3.71 -25.07 0.54
CA LEU A 157 -3.60 -24.38 1.84
C LEU A 157 -4.90 -23.71 2.27
N GLY A 158 -5.94 -23.74 1.43
CA GLY A 158 -7.25 -23.13 1.70
C GLY A 158 -7.35 -21.67 1.31
N TYR A 159 -6.41 -21.18 0.50
CA TYR A 159 -6.39 -19.82 -0.03
C TYR A 159 -6.55 -19.87 -1.57
N PRO A 160 -7.78 -20.03 -2.09
CA PRO A 160 -8.02 -19.93 -3.52
C PRO A 160 -7.47 -18.60 -4.05
N ALA A 161 -6.67 -18.69 -5.11
CA ALA A 161 -6.07 -17.53 -5.75
C ALA A 161 -6.92 -17.04 -6.92
N HIS A 162 -7.06 -15.74 -7.03
CA HIS A 162 -7.79 -15.04 -8.08
C HIS A 162 -6.93 -13.89 -8.63
N PRO A 163 -7.16 -13.39 -9.84
CA PRO A 163 -6.42 -12.23 -10.35
C PRO A 163 -6.71 -10.96 -9.52
N ALA A 164 -5.67 -10.23 -9.08
CA ALA A 164 -5.85 -9.14 -8.10
C ALA A 164 -6.57 -7.89 -8.61
N ARG A 165 -6.56 -7.64 -9.93
CA ARG A 165 -7.00 -6.37 -10.54
C ARG A 165 -8.37 -6.41 -11.24
N TYR A 166 -8.95 -7.59 -11.49
CA TYR A 166 -10.26 -7.75 -12.13
C TYR A 166 -11.15 -8.70 -11.33
N GLY A 167 -12.44 -8.36 -11.19
CA GLY A 167 -13.45 -9.23 -10.56
C GLY A 167 -13.34 -9.39 -9.04
N THR A 168 -12.34 -8.77 -8.38
CA THR A 168 -12.20 -8.85 -6.92
C THR A 168 -13.38 -8.27 -6.18
N LYS A 169 -14.11 -7.29 -6.74
CA LYS A 169 -15.36 -6.79 -6.14
C LYS A 169 -16.42 -7.88 -6.02
N ASP A 170 -16.62 -8.69 -7.06
CA ASP A 170 -17.61 -9.77 -7.03
C ASP A 170 -17.19 -10.88 -6.06
N VAL A 171 -15.90 -11.26 -6.08
CA VAL A 171 -15.34 -12.27 -5.17
C VAL A 171 -15.41 -11.80 -3.72
N THR A 172 -15.04 -10.55 -3.42
CA THR A 172 -15.09 -9.96 -2.07
C THR A 172 -16.53 -9.79 -1.57
N GLN A 173 -17.46 -9.37 -2.42
CA GLN A 173 -18.87 -9.29 -2.07
C GLN A 173 -19.45 -10.67 -1.79
N GLU A 174 -19.09 -11.68 -2.58
CA GLU A 174 -19.53 -13.06 -2.37
C GLU A 174 -18.97 -13.65 -1.06
N GLU A 175 -17.70 -13.37 -0.74
CA GLU A 175 -17.08 -13.76 0.53
C GLU A 175 -17.80 -13.12 1.73
N GLU A 176 -18.10 -11.82 1.67
CA GLU A 176 -18.85 -11.14 2.72
C GLU A 176 -20.28 -11.67 2.83
N ARG A 177 -20.94 -11.93 1.70
CA ARG A 177 -22.29 -12.50 1.66
C ARG A 177 -22.34 -13.87 2.32
N LYS A 178 -21.40 -14.78 2.00
CA LYS A 178 -21.27 -16.09 2.64
C LYS A 178 -21.05 -15.95 4.15
N LEU A 179 -20.24 -15.00 4.58
CA LEU A 179 -19.98 -14.74 6.01
C LEU A 179 -21.23 -14.20 6.71
N LEU A 180 -21.98 -13.29 6.09
CA LEU A 180 -23.24 -12.75 6.60
C LEU A 180 -24.32 -13.83 6.72
N ILE A 181 -24.41 -14.76 5.75
CA ILE A 181 -25.34 -15.90 5.82
C ILE A 181 -24.97 -16.80 7.00
N ARG A 182 -23.69 -17.18 7.15
CA ARG A 182 -23.20 -17.98 8.29
C ARG A 182 -23.47 -17.29 9.63
N LEU A 183 -23.30 -15.96 9.67
CA LEU A 183 -23.58 -15.15 10.84
C LEU A 183 -25.08 -15.13 11.17
N GLY A 184 -25.95 -14.97 10.17
CA GLY A 184 -27.39 -15.02 10.33
C GLY A 184 -27.86 -16.38 10.86
N VAL A 185 -27.34 -17.48 10.29
CA VAL A 185 -27.61 -18.84 10.79
C VAL A 185 -27.12 -19.01 12.22
N ALA A 186 -25.88 -18.60 12.53
CA ALA A 186 -25.32 -18.71 13.87
C ALA A 186 -26.11 -17.88 14.89
N GLY A 187 -26.56 -16.67 14.52
CA GLY A 187 -27.35 -15.80 15.40
C GLY A 187 -28.75 -16.36 15.65
N ALA A 188 -29.42 -16.87 14.61
CA ALA A 188 -30.70 -17.53 14.75
C ALA A 188 -30.60 -18.77 15.66
N VAL A 189 -29.58 -19.61 15.45
CA VAL A 189 -29.32 -20.78 16.30
C VAL A 189 -29.02 -20.37 17.74
N ALA A 190 -28.07 -19.46 17.95
CA ALA A 190 -27.69 -19.00 19.27
C ALA A 190 -28.88 -18.41 20.04
N GLY A 191 -29.73 -17.61 19.38
CA GLY A 191 -30.94 -17.07 19.99
C GLY A 191 -31.94 -18.15 20.41
N ASN A 192 -32.23 -19.12 19.52
CA ASN A 192 -33.19 -20.19 19.83
C ASN A 192 -32.66 -21.16 20.90
N VAL A 193 -31.39 -21.56 20.82
CA VAL A 193 -30.76 -22.42 21.83
C VAL A 193 -30.69 -21.70 23.18
N MET A 194 -30.43 -20.39 23.21
CA MET A 194 -30.45 -19.60 24.44
C MET A 194 -31.84 -19.58 25.09
N LEU A 195 -32.93 -19.48 24.31
CA LEU A 195 -34.30 -19.57 24.84
C LEU A 195 -34.57 -20.92 25.50
N MET A 196 -34.12 -22.01 24.87
CA MET A 196 -34.25 -23.37 25.42
C MET A 196 -33.37 -23.57 26.66
N ALA A 197 -32.15 -23.02 26.66
CA ALA A 197 -31.26 -23.05 27.81
C ALA A 197 -31.82 -22.24 28.98
N PHE A 198 -32.44 -21.09 28.73
CA PHE A 198 -33.13 -20.33 29.77
C PHE A 198 -34.26 -21.13 30.42
N ALA A 199 -35.04 -21.88 29.64
CA ALA A 199 -36.03 -22.81 30.18
C ALA A 199 -35.39 -23.92 31.02
N LEU A 200 -34.27 -24.51 30.56
CA LEU A 200 -33.53 -25.53 31.30
C LEU A 200 -32.95 -25.00 32.63
N TYR A 201 -32.32 -23.83 32.63
CA TYR A 201 -31.78 -23.19 33.83
C TYR A 201 -32.89 -22.75 34.80
N GLY A 202 -34.00 -22.22 34.28
CA GLY A 202 -35.17 -21.89 35.09
C GLY A 202 -35.80 -23.13 35.74
N GLY A 203 -35.94 -24.21 34.96
CA GLY A 203 -36.41 -25.51 35.44
C GLY A 203 -35.50 -26.16 36.49
N TRP A 204 -34.20 -25.87 36.47
CA TRP A 204 -33.27 -26.29 37.52
C TRP A 204 -33.58 -25.63 38.88
N LEU A 205 -34.07 -24.38 38.88
CA LEU A 205 -34.43 -23.62 40.08
C LEU A 205 -35.85 -23.92 40.59
N SER A 206 -36.82 -24.10 39.68
CA SER A 206 -38.25 -24.24 40.02
C SER A 206 -38.78 -25.68 39.95
N GLY A 207 -37.95 -26.64 39.52
CA GLY A 207 -38.38 -27.99 39.16
C GLY A 207 -38.96 -28.06 37.74
N MET A 208 -38.62 -29.11 37.00
CA MET A 208 -39.07 -29.36 35.63
C MET A 208 -39.35 -30.86 35.46
N GLU A 209 -40.45 -31.21 34.80
CA GLU A 209 -40.73 -32.61 34.46
C GLU A 209 -39.68 -33.13 33.48
N GLU A 210 -39.28 -34.40 33.64
CA GLU A 210 -38.17 -35.01 32.89
C GLU A 210 -38.44 -35.04 31.37
N GLU A 211 -39.71 -35.05 30.97
CA GLU A 211 -40.15 -35.01 29.57
C GLU A 211 -39.78 -33.69 28.89
N TYR A 212 -40.08 -32.55 29.53
CA TYR A 212 -39.68 -31.22 29.01
C TYR A 212 -38.16 -31.04 29.05
N ARG A 213 -37.49 -31.56 30.09
CA ARG A 213 -36.03 -31.53 30.17
C ARG A 213 -35.40 -32.29 29.00
N THR A 214 -35.92 -33.47 28.70
CA THR A 214 -35.46 -34.29 27.58
C THR A 214 -35.73 -33.59 26.24
N LEU A 215 -36.93 -33.03 26.07
CA LEU A 215 -37.31 -32.26 24.88
C LEU A 215 -36.37 -31.08 24.63
N PHE A 216 -36.09 -30.26 25.64
CA PHE A 216 -35.21 -29.09 25.48
C PHE A 216 -33.76 -29.46 25.23
N ARG A 217 -33.26 -30.58 25.78
CA ARG A 217 -31.89 -31.04 25.52
C ARG A 217 -31.71 -31.54 24.09
N TRP A 218 -32.61 -32.39 23.61
CA TRP A 218 -32.59 -32.85 22.21
C TRP A 218 -32.86 -31.71 21.23
N GLY A 219 -33.80 -30.82 21.56
CA GLY A 219 -34.07 -29.63 20.77
C GLY A 219 -32.87 -28.69 20.66
N SER A 220 -32.13 -28.49 21.77
CA SER A 220 -30.89 -27.70 21.78
C SER A 220 -29.80 -28.34 20.94
N LEU A 221 -29.65 -29.68 20.99
CA LEU A 221 -28.70 -30.42 20.13
C LEU A 221 -29.02 -30.21 18.65
N LEU A 222 -30.27 -30.45 18.25
CA LEU A 222 -30.72 -30.34 16.86
C LEU A 222 -30.58 -28.91 16.34
N ALA A 223 -30.94 -27.92 17.15
CA ALA A 223 -30.77 -26.51 16.82
C ALA A 223 -29.29 -26.12 16.73
N CYS A 224 -28.40 -26.69 17.53
CA CYS A 224 -26.97 -26.38 17.52
C CYS A 224 -26.22 -26.96 16.30
N LEU A 225 -26.73 -28.03 15.66
CA LEU A 225 -26.07 -28.70 14.54
C LEU A 225 -25.71 -27.75 13.36
N PRO A 226 -26.63 -26.91 12.83
CA PRO A 226 -26.28 -25.95 11.80
C PRO A 226 -25.18 -24.96 12.22
N ALA A 227 -25.21 -24.48 13.46
CA ALA A 227 -24.16 -23.58 13.93
C ALA A 227 -22.81 -24.31 14.00
N ALA A 228 -22.76 -25.49 14.63
CA ALA A 228 -21.53 -26.25 14.80
C ALA A 228 -20.93 -26.69 13.46
N LEU A 229 -21.73 -27.25 12.55
CA LEU A 229 -21.23 -27.87 11.32
C LEU A 229 -21.09 -26.90 10.14
N TYR A 230 -22.00 -25.95 9.97
CA TYR A 230 -21.98 -25.01 8.85
C TYR A 230 -21.33 -23.67 9.21
N SER A 231 -21.81 -23.01 10.27
CA SER A 231 -21.26 -21.72 10.70
C SER A 231 -19.87 -21.85 11.31
N GLY A 232 -19.58 -22.97 11.98
CA GLY A 232 -18.26 -23.31 12.54
C GLY A 232 -17.23 -23.79 11.51
N TRP A 233 -17.67 -24.19 10.30
CA TRP A 233 -16.80 -24.75 9.26
C TRP A 233 -15.53 -23.93 8.93
N PRO A 234 -15.59 -22.58 8.82
CA PRO A 234 -14.41 -21.78 8.52
C PRO A 234 -13.26 -21.96 9.52
N PHE A 235 -13.58 -22.18 10.81
CA PHE A 235 -12.58 -22.38 11.86
C PHE A 235 -11.94 -23.76 11.74
N TYR A 236 -12.74 -24.82 11.54
CA TYR A 236 -12.23 -26.18 11.36
C TYR A 236 -11.35 -26.32 10.13
N ARG A 237 -11.77 -25.74 8.99
CA ARG A 237 -10.99 -25.76 7.75
C ARG A 237 -9.62 -25.11 7.96
N SER A 238 -9.60 -23.95 8.59
CA SER A 238 -8.37 -23.20 8.90
C SER A 238 -7.45 -23.97 9.86
N ALA A 239 -8.00 -24.55 10.93
CA ALA A 239 -7.24 -25.37 11.87
C ALA A 239 -6.63 -26.62 11.21
N PHE A 240 -7.40 -27.32 10.38
CA PHE A 240 -6.95 -28.50 9.65
C PHE A 240 -5.79 -28.17 8.70
N HIS A 241 -5.90 -27.07 7.96
CA HIS A 241 -4.84 -26.61 7.06
C HIS A 241 -3.59 -26.17 7.82
N GLY A 242 -3.74 -25.46 8.94
CA GLY A 242 -2.61 -25.12 9.81
C GLY A 242 -1.85 -26.36 10.29
N LEU A 243 -2.57 -27.36 10.81
CA LEU A 243 -1.99 -28.59 11.31
C LEU A 243 -1.28 -29.40 10.21
N ARG A 244 -1.91 -29.55 9.04
CA ARG A 244 -1.33 -30.25 7.88
C ARG A 244 0.02 -29.65 7.46
N ASN A 245 0.17 -28.34 7.63
CA ASN A 245 1.38 -27.61 7.25
C ASN A 245 2.33 -27.34 8.43
N LYS A 246 2.13 -27.97 9.58
CA LYS A 246 2.95 -27.81 10.81
C LYS A 246 2.97 -26.38 11.34
N VAL A 247 1.86 -25.66 11.23
CA VAL A 247 1.69 -24.29 11.72
C VAL A 247 0.62 -24.26 12.79
N LEU A 248 0.98 -23.79 13.98
CA LEU A 248 0.03 -23.61 15.07
C LEU A 248 -0.72 -22.29 14.88
N HIS A 249 -1.96 -22.39 14.40
CA HIS A 249 -2.83 -21.27 14.09
C HIS A 249 -3.83 -21.00 15.24
N MET A 250 -4.29 -19.75 15.39
CA MET A 250 -5.28 -19.37 16.42
C MET A 250 -6.63 -20.08 16.29
N ASP A 251 -6.99 -20.51 15.09
CA ASP A 251 -8.23 -21.26 14.84
C ASP A 251 -8.16 -22.69 15.39
N LEU A 252 -6.96 -23.20 15.73
CA LEU A 252 -6.78 -24.55 16.30
C LEU A 252 -7.36 -24.66 17.73
N PRO A 253 -6.97 -23.81 18.72
CA PRO A 253 -7.64 -23.78 20.02
C PRO A 253 -9.15 -23.58 19.94
N ILE A 254 -9.61 -22.68 19.05
CA ILE A 254 -11.03 -22.39 18.85
C ILE A 254 -11.78 -23.64 18.35
N SER A 255 -11.24 -24.30 17.32
CA SER A 255 -11.80 -25.52 16.75
C SER A 255 -11.87 -26.65 17.77
N LEU A 256 -10.82 -26.81 18.58
CA LEU A 256 -10.79 -27.79 19.67
C LEU A 256 -11.83 -27.45 20.76
N GLY A 257 -11.97 -26.17 21.12
CA GLY A 257 -12.98 -25.72 22.09
C GLY A 257 -14.41 -25.98 21.62
N ILE A 258 -14.74 -25.62 20.38
CA ILE A 258 -16.06 -25.86 19.79
C ILE A 258 -16.32 -27.37 19.68
N GLY A 259 -15.35 -28.14 19.17
CA GLY A 259 -15.47 -29.59 19.01
C GLY A 259 -15.63 -30.33 20.34
N ALA A 260 -14.81 -29.99 21.34
CA ALA A 260 -14.88 -30.57 22.68
C ALA A 260 -16.19 -30.23 23.39
N GLY A 261 -16.61 -28.96 23.34
CA GLY A 261 -17.89 -28.51 23.92
C GLY A 261 -19.09 -29.20 23.27
N PHE A 262 -19.11 -29.28 21.94
CA PHE A 262 -20.19 -29.96 21.21
C PHE A 262 -20.23 -31.47 21.51
N LEU A 263 -19.08 -32.14 21.51
CA LEU A 263 -19.00 -33.57 21.81
C LEU A 263 -19.42 -33.88 23.25
N HIS A 264 -18.99 -33.05 24.21
CA HIS A 264 -19.40 -33.17 25.60
C HIS A 264 -20.92 -33.00 25.75
N GLY A 265 -21.50 -31.97 25.11
CA GLY A 265 -22.94 -31.75 25.09
C GLY A 265 -23.72 -32.90 24.46
N LEU A 266 -23.19 -33.48 23.38
CA LEU A 266 -23.78 -34.65 22.71
C LEU A 266 -23.82 -35.87 23.64
N VAL A 267 -22.69 -36.19 24.29
CA VAL A 267 -22.61 -37.31 25.25
C VAL A 267 -23.56 -37.10 26.41
N ASN A 268 -23.64 -35.89 26.95
CA ASN A 268 -24.53 -35.55 28.08
C ASN A 268 -26.01 -35.62 27.68
N THR A 269 -26.34 -35.24 26.44
CA THR A 269 -27.71 -35.36 25.90
C THR A 269 -28.12 -36.82 25.75
N ILE A 270 -27.24 -37.67 25.21
CA ILE A 270 -27.51 -39.10 25.03
C ILE A 270 -27.60 -39.85 26.37
N THR A 271 -26.71 -39.53 27.31
CA THR A 271 -26.66 -40.21 28.62
C THR A 271 -27.70 -39.71 29.61
N GLY A 272 -28.38 -38.60 29.30
CA GLY A 272 -29.33 -37.98 30.21
C GLY A 272 -28.66 -37.28 31.40
N ARG A 273 -27.34 -37.13 31.46
CA ARG A 273 -26.61 -36.61 32.63
C ARG A 273 -25.79 -35.36 32.29
N GLY A 274 -25.59 -34.49 33.27
CA GLY A 274 -24.74 -33.29 33.15
C GLY A 274 -25.31 -32.16 32.28
N GLU A 275 -24.54 -31.07 32.21
CA GLU A 275 -24.86 -29.89 31.42
C GLU A 275 -24.52 -30.09 29.94
N ILE A 276 -25.33 -29.52 29.04
CA ILE A 276 -25.21 -29.75 27.59
C ILE A 276 -24.47 -28.64 26.83
N TYR A 277 -24.39 -27.42 27.38
CA TYR A 277 -23.59 -26.30 26.87
C TYR A 277 -23.77 -25.88 25.40
N PHE A 278 -24.82 -26.35 24.71
CA PHE A 278 -25.08 -25.98 23.31
C PHE A 278 -25.34 -24.47 23.16
N ASP A 279 -25.87 -23.82 24.18
CA ASP A 279 -26.02 -22.36 24.29
C ASP A 279 -24.66 -21.66 24.23
N SER A 280 -23.70 -22.14 25.02
CA SER A 280 -22.34 -21.61 25.06
C SER A 280 -21.61 -21.83 23.74
N VAL A 281 -21.74 -23.02 23.13
CA VAL A 281 -21.10 -23.34 21.84
C VAL A 281 -21.69 -22.49 20.70
N SER A 282 -23.02 -22.40 20.61
CA SER A 282 -23.68 -21.61 19.56
C SER A 282 -23.44 -20.10 19.71
N ALA A 283 -23.50 -19.57 20.94
CA ALA A 283 -23.16 -18.18 21.23
C ALA A 283 -21.70 -17.86 20.90
N LEU A 284 -20.76 -18.76 21.23
CA LEU A 284 -19.35 -18.62 20.89
C LEU A 284 -19.14 -18.51 19.37
N ILE A 285 -19.73 -19.42 18.58
CA ILE A 285 -19.63 -19.40 17.11
C ILE A 285 -20.18 -18.09 16.55
N PHE A 286 -21.34 -17.64 17.05
CA PHE A 286 -21.94 -16.38 16.64
C PHE A 286 -21.01 -15.18 16.93
N LEU A 287 -20.52 -15.05 18.16
CA LEU A 287 -19.63 -13.96 18.57
C LEU A 287 -18.30 -13.95 17.81
N LEU A 288 -17.73 -15.13 17.53
CA LEU A 288 -16.53 -15.27 16.71
C LEU A 288 -16.75 -14.82 15.27
N LEU A 289 -17.90 -15.15 14.67
CA LEU A 289 -18.25 -14.71 13.32
C LEU A 289 -18.50 -13.19 13.27
N VAL A 290 -19.11 -12.60 14.31
CA VAL A 290 -19.20 -11.13 14.44
C VAL A 290 -17.80 -10.52 14.43
N GLY A 291 -16.89 -11.07 15.25
CA GLY A 291 -15.49 -10.63 15.29
C GLY A 291 -14.81 -10.70 13.92
N ARG A 292 -14.99 -11.82 13.20
CA ARG A 292 -14.42 -12.03 11.85
C ARG A 292 -15.01 -11.08 10.81
N LEU A 293 -16.30 -10.79 10.86
CA LEU A 293 -16.94 -9.80 9.99
C LEU A 293 -16.43 -8.38 10.26
N LEU A 294 -16.33 -8.00 11.53
CA LEU A 294 -15.76 -6.72 11.93
C LEU A 294 -14.31 -6.61 11.44
N GLN A 295 -13.50 -7.64 11.64
CA GLN A 295 -12.12 -7.69 11.17
C GLN A 295 -12.01 -7.51 9.64
N LEU A 296 -12.80 -8.26 8.88
CA LEU A 296 -12.82 -8.18 7.41
C LEU A 296 -13.22 -6.79 6.91
N ARG A 297 -14.22 -6.15 7.53
CA ARG A 297 -14.61 -4.76 7.20
C ARG A 297 -13.53 -3.74 7.55
N GLN A 298 -12.85 -3.91 8.68
CA GLN A 298 -11.77 -2.99 9.07
C GLN A 298 -10.55 -3.13 8.15
N GLN A 299 -10.18 -4.34 7.73
CA GLN A 299 -9.14 -4.57 6.73
C GLN A 299 -9.47 -3.89 5.40
N ARG A 300 -10.71 -4.03 4.91
CA ARG A 300 -11.16 -3.37 3.68
C ARG A 300 -11.07 -1.85 3.75
N ARG A 301 -11.58 -1.23 4.82
CA ARG A 301 -11.45 0.23 5.03
C ARG A 301 -10.00 0.70 5.06
N ALA A 302 -9.10 -0.11 5.63
CA ALA A 302 -7.68 0.17 5.66
C ALA A 302 -7.04 0.08 4.26
N SER A 303 -7.51 -0.86 3.42
CA SER A 303 -7.09 -1.04 2.02
C SER A 303 -7.61 0.04 1.07
N GLU A 304 -8.86 0.49 1.22
CA GLU A 304 -9.48 1.52 0.37
C GLU A 304 -8.70 2.85 0.40
N SER A 305 -8.05 3.16 1.54
CA SER A 305 -7.23 4.37 1.68
C SER A 305 -5.96 4.35 0.81
N THR A 306 -5.49 3.16 0.41
CA THR A 306 -4.35 3.01 -0.52
C THR A 306 -4.78 2.99 -1.99
N GLU A 307 -6.03 2.64 -2.30
CA GLU A 307 -6.58 2.71 -3.67
C GLU A 307 -6.83 4.16 -4.14
N LEU A 308 -6.93 5.12 -3.22
CA LEU A 308 -6.99 6.55 -3.55
C LEU A 308 -5.77 7.06 -4.32
N LEU A 309 -4.64 6.36 -4.26
CA LEU A 309 -3.47 6.67 -5.10
C LEU A 309 -3.68 6.28 -6.58
N TYR A 310 -4.51 5.26 -6.84
CA TYR A 310 -4.90 4.85 -8.20
C TYR A 310 -6.03 5.72 -8.78
N ALA A 311 -6.74 6.46 -7.95
CA ALA A 311 -7.71 7.48 -8.38
C ALA A 311 -7.06 8.67 -9.11
N LEU A 312 -5.72 8.70 -9.19
CA LEU A 312 -4.91 9.65 -9.95
C LEU A 312 -4.71 9.24 -11.41
N THR A 313 -5.34 8.16 -11.88
CA THR A 313 -5.39 7.73 -13.29
C THR A 313 -6.85 7.80 -13.75
N PRO A 314 -7.13 8.20 -15.00
CA PRO A 314 -8.51 8.20 -15.50
C PRO A 314 -9.11 6.78 -15.49
N SER A 315 -10.41 6.64 -15.73
CA SER A 315 -11.06 5.31 -15.85
C SER A 315 -11.29 4.88 -17.31
N SER A 316 -11.13 5.80 -18.25
CA SER A 316 -11.26 5.57 -19.69
C SER A 316 -10.42 6.58 -20.47
N ALA A 317 -10.07 6.24 -21.71
CA ALA A 317 -9.45 7.16 -22.66
C ALA A 317 -10.21 7.16 -23.99
N ARG A 318 -10.01 8.20 -24.81
CA ARG A 318 -10.51 8.21 -26.19
C ARG A 318 -9.45 7.66 -27.12
N ARG A 319 -9.73 6.50 -27.73
CA ARG A 319 -8.90 5.89 -28.77
C ARG A 319 -9.44 6.29 -30.13
N LEU A 320 -8.57 6.81 -30.99
CA LEU A 320 -8.87 7.10 -32.38
C LEU A 320 -8.83 5.80 -33.19
N GLY A 321 -9.94 5.48 -33.87
CA GLY A 321 -10.00 4.40 -34.83
C GLY A 321 -9.29 4.74 -36.14
N GLU A 322 -9.15 3.75 -37.02
CA GLU A 322 -8.60 3.96 -38.38
C GLU A 322 -9.48 4.87 -39.24
N ASP A 323 -10.76 4.96 -38.90
CA ASP A 323 -11.76 5.89 -39.45
C ASP A 323 -11.56 7.35 -39.01
N GLY A 324 -10.64 7.60 -38.06
CA GLY A 324 -10.41 8.91 -37.48
C GLY A 324 -11.45 9.31 -36.42
N GLU A 325 -12.38 8.43 -36.07
CA GLU A 325 -13.35 8.68 -35.00
C GLU A 325 -12.78 8.31 -33.62
N ALA A 326 -12.94 9.21 -32.65
CA ALA A 326 -12.53 8.99 -31.28
C ALA A 326 -13.61 8.23 -30.49
N ARG A 327 -13.30 7.01 -30.03
CA ARG A 327 -14.21 6.18 -29.21
C ARG A 327 -13.67 6.04 -27.80
N ARG A 328 -14.55 6.20 -26.81
CA ARG A 328 -14.18 6.03 -25.40
C ARG A 328 -14.03 4.54 -25.09
N VAL A 329 -12.84 4.13 -24.69
CA VAL A 329 -12.51 2.75 -24.30
C VAL A 329 -12.05 2.72 -22.83
N PRO A 330 -12.29 1.61 -22.11
CA PRO A 330 -11.64 1.38 -20.83
C PRO A 330 -10.12 1.47 -20.99
N LEU A 331 -9.42 1.98 -19.99
CA LEU A 331 -7.97 2.13 -20.06
C LEU A 331 -7.28 0.80 -20.34
N GLU A 332 -7.77 -0.30 -19.78
CA GLU A 332 -7.18 -1.63 -19.92
C GLU A 332 -7.29 -2.22 -21.33
N ALA A 333 -8.06 -1.58 -22.22
CA ALA A 333 -8.13 -1.93 -23.64
C ALA A 333 -7.09 -1.21 -24.51
N ILE A 334 -6.32 -0.27 -23.92
CA ILE A 334 -5.29 0.49 -24.60
C ILE A 334 -4.03 -0.36 -24.75
N GLN A 335 -3.51 -0.43 -25.97
CA GLN A 335 -2.28 -1.16 -26.29
C GLN A 335 -1.17 -0.21 -26.74
N VAL A 336 0.08 -0.68 -26.68
CA VAL A 336 1.22 0.03 -27.26
C VAL A 336 0.98 0.19 -28.75
N GLY A 337 1.17 1.40 -29.27
CA GLY A 337 0.88 1.77 -30.65
C GLY A 337 -0.50 2.39 -30.88
N ASP A 338 -1.44 2.28 -29.93
CA ASP A 338 -2.75 2.94 -30.05
C ASP A 338 -2.59 4.46 -30.15
N ARG A 339 -3.51 5.09 -30.89
CA ARG A 339 -3.60 6.55 -31.03
C ARG A 339 -4.69 7.07 -30.10
N LEU A 340 -4.32 7.93 -29.16
CA LEU A 340 -5.23 8.49 -28.17
C LEU A 340 -5.43 9.98 -28.39
N GLU A 341 -6.67 10.42 -28.29
CA GLU A 341 -7.03 11.83 -28.28
C GLU A 341 -7.18 12.33 -26.84
N VAL A 342 -6.33 13.29 -26.44
CA VAL A 342 -6.35 13.92 -25.12
C VAL A 342 -6.79 15.37 -25.26
N GLN A 343 -7.96 15.71 -24.74
CA GLN A 343 -8.52 17.06 -24.84
C GLN A 343 -7.97 17.99 -23.76
N ALA A 344 -8.22 19.29 -23.91
CA ALA A 344 -7.91 20.29 -22.90
C ALA A 344 -8.61 19.98 -21.57
N GLY A 345 -7.88 20.09 -20.46
CA GLY A 345 -8.34 19.76 -19.12
C GLY A 345 -8.37 18.26 -18.81
N GLU A 346 -8.03 17.39 -19.75
CA GLU A 346 -7.97 15.95 -19.51
C GLU A 346 -6.57 15.48 -19.13
N MET A 347 -6.57 14.40 -18.36
CA MET A 347 -5.35 13.73 -17.92
C MET A 347 -4.84 12.79 -19.01
N VAL A 348 -3.54 12.80 -19.23
CA VAL A 348 -2.84 11.88 -20.12
C VAL A 348 -2.90 10.47 -19.50
N PRO A 349 -3.48 9.46 -20.18
CA PRO A 349 -3.76 8.15 -19.57
C PRO A 349 -2.53 7.24 -19.40
N THR A 350 -1.53 7.36 -20.27
CA THR A 350 -0.31 6.52 -20.30
C THR A 350 0.83 7.28 -20.99
N ASP A 351 2.06 6.76 -20.96
CA ASP A 351 3.18 7.41 -21.62
C ASP A 351 3.10 7.25 -23.15
N GLY A 352 3.50 8.30 -23.87
CA GLY A 352 3.50 8.30 -25.32
C GLY A 352 4.23 9.47 -25.95
N VAL A 353 4.10 9.57 -27.28
CA VAL A 353 4.71 10.64 -28.08
C VAL A 353 3.61 11.37 -28.84
N VAL A 354 3.67 12.70 -28.86
CA VAL A 354 2.71 13.52 -29.59
C VAL A 354 2.88 13.31 -31.09
N GLU A 355 1.83 12.87 -31.77
CA GLU A 355 1.80 12.77 -33.24
C GLU A 355 1.33 14.06 -33.91
N SER A 356 0.36 14.74 -33.29
CA SER A 356 -0.20 15.99 -33.78
C SER A 356 -0.83 16.82 -32.67
N GLY A 357 -0.81 18.15 -32.84
CA GLY A 357 -1.19 19.13 -31.82
C GLY A 357 0.02 19.78 -31.17
N ALA A 358 -0.21 20.91 -30.51
CA ALA A 358 0.75 21.58 -29.65
C ALA A 358 -0.03 22.16 -28.47
N SER A 359 0.44 21.92 -27.25
CA SER A 359 -0.26 22.35 -26.03
C SER A 359 0.74 22.53 -24.89
N ALA A 360 0.27 23.10 -23.78
CA ALA A 360 0.99 23.12 -22.52
C ALA A 360 0.51 21.95 -21.63
N VAL A 361 1.46 21.21 -21.07
CA VAL A 361 1.18 20.08 -20.16
C VAL A 361 1.63 20.44 -18.74
N ASP A 362 0.74 20.23 -17.78
CA ASP A 362 1.06 20.36 -16.36
C ASP A 362 1.77 19.12 -15.84
N LEU A 363 3.04 19.30 -15.48
CA LEU A 363 3.88 18.27 -14.88
C LEU A 363 3.87 18.31 -13.35
N SER A 364 3.06 19.16 -12.71
CA SER A 364 3.05 19.37 -11.25
C SER A 364 2.95 18.07 -10.44
N LEU A 365 2.22 17.07 -10.95
CA LEU A 365 2.08 15.76 -10.32
C LEU A 365 3.36 14.90 -10.38
N LEU A 366 4.19 15.06 -11.43
CA LEU A 366 5.40 14.28 -11.66
C LEU A 366 6.69 14.99 -11.27
N SER A 367 6.79 16.31 -11.49
CA SER A 367 7.99 17.11 -11.22
C SER A 367 7.86 18.00 -9.99
N GLY A 368 6.63 18.27 -9.53
CA GLY A 368 6.37 19.28 -8.49
C GLY A 368 6.57 20.72 -8.97
N GLU A 369 6.93 20.94 -10.23
CA GLU A 369 7.12 22.26 -10.82
C GLU A 369 5.77 22.82 -11.31
N ALA A 370 5.48 24.07 -10.95
CA ALA A 370 4.20 24.72 -11.25
C ALA A 370 4.14 25.36 -12.65
N MET A 371 5.25 25.37 -13.41
CA MET A 371 5.27 25.94 -14.75
C MET A 371 4.94 24.86 -15.77
N PRO A 372 3.87 25.02 -16.57
CA PRO A 372 3.56 24.10 -17.65
C PRO A 372 4.70 24.01 -18.67
N VAL A 373 4.90 22.82 -19.23
CA VAL A 373 5.89 22.57 -20.28
C VAL A 373 5.16 22.55 -21.63
N GLU A 374 5.64 23.32 -22.59
CA GLU A 374 5.15 23.24 -23.97
C GLU A 374 5.57 21.91 -24.60
N VAL A 375 4.61 21.21 -25.19
CA VAL A 375 4.84 19.99 -25.97
C VAL A 375 4.32 20.17 -27.38
N ARG A 376 5.08 19.65 -28.35
CA ARG A 376 4.80 19.70 -29.78
C ARG A 376 4.92 18.30 -30.37
N LYS A 377 4.64 18.18 -31.66
CA LYS A 377 4.85 16.95 -32.42
C LYS A 377 6.25 16.38 -32.14
N GLU A 378 6.32 15.08 -31.93
CA GLU A 378 7.51 14.28 -31.56
C GLU A 378 7.99 14.42 -30.11
N ASP A 379 7.44 15.34 -29.32
CA ASP A 379 7.75 15.42 -27.90
C ASP A 379 7.07 14.30 -27.09
N GLN A 380 7.69 13.93 -25.97
CA GLN A 380 7.16 12.94 -25.04
C GLN A 380 6.13 13.55 -24.09
N VAL A 381 5.05 12.80 -23.85
CA VAL A 381 4.03 13.10 -22.84
C VAL A 381 3.90 11.93 -21.88
N TRP A 382 3.71 12.25 -20.61
CA TRP A 382 3.74 11.27 -19.51
C TRP A 382 2.34 11.04 -18.96
N GLY A 383 2.02 9.79 -18.61
CA GLY A 383 0.78 9.45 -17.92
C GLY A 383 0.60 10.27 -16.63
N GLY A 384 -0.65 10.57 -16.27
CA GLY A 384 -1.07 11.36 -15.10
C GLY A 384 -0.77 12.86 -15.15
N THR A 385 -0.15 13.35 -16.22
CA THR A 385 -0.04 14.79 -16.49
C THR A 385 -1.35 15.34 -17.03
N THR A 386 -1.60 16.63 -16.86
CA THR A 386 -2.85 17.25 -17.36
C THR A 386 -2.55 18.08 -18.60
N ASN A 387 -3.28 17.83 -19.68
CA ASN A 387 -3.25 18.69 -20.85
C ASN A 387 -4.03 19.98 -20.55
N LEU A 388 -3.46 21.17 -20.76
CA LEU A 388 -4.08 22.41 -20.31
C LEU A 388 -4.82 23.20 -21.39
N GLN A 389 -4.35 23.16 -22.65
CA GLN A 389 -4.78 24.13 -23.66
C GLN A 389 -5.49 23.50 -24.85
N ASP A 390 -4.74 22.86 -25.76
CA ASP A 390 -5.27 22.37 -27.04
C ASP A 390 -5.27 20.83 -27.08
N THR A 391 -6.11 20.25 -27.94
CA THR A 391 -6.19 18.79 -28.09
C THR A 391 -4.88 18.21 -28.64
N LEU A 392 -4.40 17.15 -27.99
CA LEU A 392 -3.23 16.38 -28.41
C LEU A 392 -3.68 15.03 -28.94
N VAL A 393 -3.08 14.59 -30.04
CA VAL A 393 -3.11 13.19 -30.47
C VAL A 393 -1.76 12.59 -30.16
N MET A 394 -1.76 11.55 -29.33
CA MET A 394 -0.55 10.85 -28.91
C MET A 394 -0.58 9.40 -29.36
N ARG A 395 0.59 8.86 -29.71
CA ARG A 395 0.81 7.42 -29.87
C ARG A 395 1.33 6.85 -28.57
N VAL A 396 0.68 5.79 -28.08
CA VAL A 396 1.08 5.08 -26.86
C VAL A 396 2.42 4.39 -27.09
N THR A 397 3.40 4.66 -26.21
CA THR A 397 4.72 3.99 -26.24
C THR A 397 4.84 2.92 -25.16
N HIS A 398 4.17 3.11 -24.03
CA HIS A 398 4.18 2.16 -22.92
C HIS A 398 2.76 1.79 -22.52
N GLY A 399 2.55 0.53 -22.15
CA GLY A 399 1.31 0.11 -21.51
C GLY A 399 1.13 0.80 -20.15
N ILE A 400 -0.10 0.82 -19.63
CA ILE A 400 -0.45 1.55 -18.40
C ILE A 400 0.42 1.18 -17.19
N ARG A 401 0.85 -0.08 -17.10
CA ARG A 401 1.73 -0.55 -16.01
C ARG A 401 3.16 -0.05 -16.14
N ASP A 402 3.66 -0.01 -17.37
CA ASP A 402 5.03 0.39 -17.68
C ASP A 402 5.18 1.91 -17.76
N ALA A 403 4.05 2.60 -17.94
CA ALA A 403 3.96 4.04 -17.86
C ALA A 403 4.44 4.54 -16.50
N ARG A 404 5.01 5.74 -16.50
CA ARG A 404 5.60 6.42 -15.35
C ARG A 404 4.69 6.32 -14.11
N VAL A 405 3.47 6.85 -14.18
CA VAL A 405 2.47 6.79 -13.08
C VAL A 405 2.17 5.37 -12.58
N GLY A 406 2.12 4.38 -13.50
CA GLY A 406 1.94 2.98 -13.15
C GLY A 406 3.08 2.44 -12.30
N ARG A 407 4.32 2.78 -12.65
CA ARG A 407 5.53 2.45 -11.86
C ARG A 407 5.55 3.15 -10.51
N ILE A 408 5.08 4.40 -10.38
CA ILE A 408 4.92 5.07 -9.07
C ILE A 408 4.00 4.27 -8.18
N ALA A 409 2.82 3.95 -8.70
CA ALA A 409 1.80 3.26 -7.95
C ALA A 409 2.30 1.86 -7.52
N GLU A 410 3.01 1.15 -8.39
CA GLU A 410 3.63 -0.13 -8.07
C GLU A 410 4.75 0.02 -7.03
N MET A 411 5.64 1.01 -7.16
CA MET A 411 6.68 1.28 -6.16
C MET A 411 6.09 1.62 -4.79
N VAL A 412 4.99 2.39 -4.74
CA VAL A 412 4.28 2.73 -3.49
C VAL A 412 3.58 1.51 -2.88
N VAL A 413 3.02 0.63 -3.71
CA VAL A 413 2.40 -0.62 -3.26
C VAL A 413 3.46 -1.60 -2.74
N ASP A 414 4.58 -1.77 -3.44
CA ASP A 414 5.71 -2.62 -3.05
C ASP A 414 6.36 -2.13 -1.75
N ALA A 415 6.51 -0.82 -1.66
CA ALA A 415 6.92 -0.11 -0.47
C ALA A 415 6.00 -0.43 0.73
N ALA A 416 4.68 -0.29 0.55
CA ALA A 416 3.68 -0.55 1.60
C ALA A 416 3.64 -2.03 2.03
N GLN A 417 4.10 -2.93 1.16
CA GLN A 417 4.21 -4.36 1.41
C GLN A 417 5.50 -4.77 2.15
N SER A 418 6.44 -3.85 2.39
CA SER A 418 7.68 -4.17 3.14
C SER A 418 7.46 -4.19 4.66
N ARG A 419 8.00 -5.21 5.32
CA ARG A 419 7.66 -5.57 6.70
C ARG A 419 8.35 -4.67 7.72
N ALA A 420 7.55 -4.11 8.61
CA ALA A 420 8.04 -3.56 9.88
C ALA A 420 8.52 -4.71 10.78
N PRO A 421 9.76 -4.68 11.33
CA PRO A 421 10.27 -5.69 12.24
C PRO A 421 9.31 -6.08 13.38
N VAL A 422 8.52 -5.14 13.92
CA VAL A 422 7.56 -5.43 15.00
C VAL A 422 6.45 -6.40 14.58
N VAL A 423 6.01 -6.38 13.32
CA VAL A 423 4.98 -7.29 12.81
C VAL A 423 5.52 -8.72 12.80
N GLN A 424 6.78 -8.91 12.39
CA GLN A 424 7.43 -10.22 12.37
C GLN A 424 7.59 -10.79 13.77
N LEU A 425 7.92 -9.94 14.76
CA LEU A 425 8.02 -10.34 16.14
C LEU A 425 6.67 -10.79 16.70
N ALA A 426 5.60 -10.03 16.45
CA ALA A 426 4.25 -10.36 16.90
C ALA A 426 3.78 -11.73 16.40
N ASP A 427 4.05 -12.05 15.13
CA ASP A 427 3.67 -13.32 14.52
C ASP A 427 4.42 -14.51 15.12
N LYS A 428 5.72 -14.34 15.36
CA LYS A 428 6.54 -15.36 16.01
C LYS A 428 6.07 -15.64 17.44
N VAL A 429 5.70 -14.59 18.17
CA VAL A 429 5.16 -14.70 19.54
C VAL A 429 3.80 -15.40 19.53
N ALA A 430 2.92 -15.09 18.57
CA ALA A 430 1.59 -15.69 18.47
C ALA A 430 1.65 -17.22 18.29
N GLY A 431 2.52 -17.73 17.41
CA GLY A 431 2.67 -19.17 17.19
C GLY A 431 3.16 -19.93 18.43
N TRP A 432 4.17 -19.40 19.13
CA TRP A 432 4.66 -19.99 20.38
C TRP A 432 3.60 -19.94 21.48
N PHE A 433 2.88 -18.82 21.58
CA PHE A 433 1.80 -18.63 22.54
C PHE A 433 0.68 -19.66 22.36
N VAL A 434 0.24 -19.95 21.12
CA VAL A 434 -0.74 -21.02 20.85
C VAL A 434 -0.24 -22.38 21.36
N GLY A 435 1.04 -22.71 21.12
CA GLY A 435 1.64 -23.94 21.64
C GLY A 435 1.59 -24.04 23.16
N VAL A 436 1.92 -22.94 23.86
CA VAL A 436 1.86 -22.87 25.33
C VAL A 436 0.41 -23.06 25.83
N VAL A 437 -0.56 -22.38 25.21
CA VAL A 437 -1.99 -22.51 25.59
C VAL A 437 -2.50 -23.93 25.42
N LEU A 438 -2.12 -24.62 24.34
CA LEU A 438 -2.50 -26.02 24.12
C LEU A 438 -1.96 -26.92 25.23
N VAL A 439 -0.68 -26.78 25.60
CA VAL A 439 -0.09 -27.54 26.72
C VAL A 439 -0.81 -27.22 28.04
N LEU A 440 -1.03 -25.93 28.35
CA LEU A 440 -1.74 -25.52 29.56
C LEU A 440 -3.18 -26.03 29.60
N SER A 441 -3.87 -26.13 28.45
CA SER A 441 -5.23 -26.68 28.36
C SER A 441 -5.29 -28.16 28.73
N VAL A 442 -4.30 -28.94 28.27
CA VAL A 442 -4.16 -30.36 28.63
C VAL A 442 -3.84 -30.49 30.12
N VAL A 443 -2.91 -29.67 30.64
CA VAL A 443 -2.57 -29.66 32.08
C VAL A 443 -3.79 -29.31 32.92
N THR A 444 -4.56 -28.30 32.52
CA THR A 444 -5.78 -27.86 33.21
C THR A 444 -6.82 -28.97 33.23
N PHE A 445 -7.05 -29.60 32.08
CA PHE A 445 -7.97 -30.74 31.97
C PHE A 445 -7.55 -31.88 32.90
N VAL A 446 -6.28 -32.29 32.88
CA VAL A 446 -5.79 -33.40 33.72
C VAL A 446 -5.88 -33.05 35.21
N ALA A 447 -5.48 -31.83 35.61
CA ALA A 447 -5.52 -31.40 36.99
C ALA A 447 -6.96 -31.40 37.53
N TRP A 448 -7.89 -30.78 36.81
CA TRP A 448 -9.29 -30.75 37.22
C TRP A 448 -9.96 -32.11 37.11
N ARG A 449 -9.54 -32.99 36.19
CA ARG A 449 -10.06 -34.35 36.12
C ARG A 449 -9.80 -35.16 37.39
N ILE A 450 -8.76 -34.80 38.15
CA ILE A 450 -8.41 -35.38 39.46
C ILE A 450 -9.20 -34.70 40.59
N VAL A 451 -9.39 -33.39 40.53
CA VAL A 451 -10.09 -32.61 41.58
C VAL A 451 -11.61 -32.73 41.47
N ASP A 452 -12.17 -32.35 40.32
CA ASP A 452 -13.59 -32.45 39.99
C ASP A 452 -13.77 -32.74 38.48
N PRO A 453 -14.10 -34.00 38.12
CA PRO A 453 -14.30 -34.41 36.74
C PRO A 453 -15.41 -33.65 36.00
N ALA A 454 -16.39 -33.09 36.71
CA ALA A 454 -17.55 -32.46 36.09
C ALA A 454 -17.20 -31.13 35.41
N VAL A 455 -16.24 -30.38 35.97
CA VAL A 455 -15.84 -29.04 35.50
C VAL A 455 -14.54 -29.03 34.69
N ALA A 456 -13.86 -30.17 34.58
CA ALA A 456 -12.55 -30.28 33.93
C ALA A 456 -12.57 -29.85 32.46
N ILE A 457 -13.63 -30.21 31.73
CA ILE A 457 -13.81 -29.80 30.32
C ILE A 457 -14.11 -28.31 30.25
N ASP A 458 -14.91 -27.77 31.17
CA ASP A 458 -15.31 -26.37 31.16
C ASP A 458 -14.12 -25.44 31.32
N HIS A 459 -13.22 -25.75 32.26
CA HIS A 459 -12.01 -24.96 32.49
C HIS A 459 -11.00 -25.07 31.36
N ALA A 460 -10.84 -26.26 30.77
CA ALA A 460 -9.98 -26.45 29.61
C ALA A 460 -10.50 -25.69 28.37
N VAL A 461 -11.80 -25.77 28.10
CA VAL A 461 -12.46 -25.06 27.00
C VAL A 461 -12.43 -23.54 27.24
N ALA A 462 -12.70 -23.08 28.46
CA ALA A 462 -12.58 -21.66 28.82
C ALA A 462 -11.16 -21.13 28.57
N LEU A 463 -10.13 -21.92 28.92
CA LEU A 463 -8.74 -21.57 28.68
C LEU A 463 -8.40 -21.49 27.18
N LEU A 464 -8.88 -22.44 26.38
CA LEU A 464 -8.69 -22.45 24.92
C LEU A 464 -9.34 -21.24 24.24
N ILE A 465 -10.48 -20.77 24.76
CA ILE A 465 -11.24 -19.64 24.20
C ILE A 465 -10.64 -18.30 24.64
N VAL A 466 -10.43 -18.11 25.94
CA VAL A 466 -10.00 -16.81 26.50
C VAL A 466 -8.60 -16.43 26.01
N SER A 467 -7.76 -17.43 25.73
CA SER A 467 -6.38 -17.24 25.32
C SER A 467 -6.24 -17.01 23.81
N CYS A 468 -7.23 -16.44 23.10
CA CYS A 468 -7.00 -16.05 21.72
C CYS A 468 -6.04 -14.85 21.65
N PRO A 469 -4.87 -14.93 20.98
CA PRO A 469 -4.00 -13.77 20.74
C PRO A 469 -4.52 -12.87 19.60
N CYS A 470 -5.83 -12.88 19.34
CA CYS A 470 -6.50 -12.16 18.25
C CYS A 470 -6.10 -10.67 18.23
N ALA A 471 -6.13 -10.03 19.40
CA ALA A 471 -5.75 -8.63 19.56
C ALA A 471 -4.26 -8.37 19.28
N LEU A 472 -3.37 -9.30 19.64
CA LEU A 472 -1.93 -9.19 19.42
C LEU A 472 -1.57 -9.19 17.91
N GLY A 473 -2.18 -10.10 17.14
CA GLY A 473 -1.91 -10.22 15.70
C GLY A 473 -2.49 -9.09 14.86
N LEU A 474 -3.61 -8.49 15.28
CA LEU A 474 -4.28 -7.42 14.53
C LEU A 474 -3.83 -6.01 14.96
N ALA A 475 -3.41 -5.81 16.20
CA ALA A 475 -3.04 -4.49 16.75
C ALA A 475 -2.06 -3.73 15.86
N THR A 476 -0.98 -4.41 15.49
CA THR A 476 0.20 -3.82 14.87
C THR A 476 -0.04 -3.47 13.40
N PRO A 477 -0.55 -4.38 12.54
CA PRO A 477 -0.89 -4.03 11.17
C PRO A 477 -1.93 -2.90 11.11
N THR A 478 -2.98 -2.96 11.93
CA THR A 478 -4.03 -1.92 11.94
C THR A 478 -3.48 -0.57 12.36
N ALA A 479 -2.63 -0.50 13.39
CA ALA A 479 -2.03 0.76 13.82
C ALA A 479 -1.13 1.37 12.74
N ILE A 480 -0.33 0.55 12.05
CA ILE A 480 0.55 1.00 10.97
C ILE A 480 -0.26 1.49 9.77
N THR A 481 -1.23 0.71 9.28
CA THR A 481 -2.04 1.12 8.11
C THR A 481 -2.85 2.38 8.40
N ALA A 482 -3.42 2.49 9.61
CA ALA A 482 -4.10 3.72 10.03
C ALA A 482 -3.14 4.93 10.07
N ALA A 483 -1.91 4.73 10.54
CA ALA A 483 -0.89 5.78 10.59
C ALA A 483 -0.49 6.26 9.19
N ILE A 484 -0.23 5.32 8.27
CA ILE A 484 0.12 5.62 6.86
C ILE A 484 -1.02 6.38 6.19
N GLY A 485 -2.27 5.88 6.29
CA GLY A 485 -3.42 6.54 5.67
C GLY A 485 -3.68 7.95 6.22
N LYS A 486 -3.42 8.18 7.52
CA LYS A 486 -3.55 9.52 8.13
C LYS A 486 -2.39 10.45 7.76
N ALA A 487 -1.17 9.95 7.69
CA ALA A 487 0.00 10.68 7.21
C ALA A 487 -0.20 11.14 5.75
N ALA A 488 -0.73 10.25 4.90
CA ALA A 488 -1.00 10.55 3.50
C ALA A 488 -1.98 11.72 3.33
N ARG A 489 -3.03 11.81 4.17
CA ARG A 489 -3.97 12.95 4.20
C ARG A 489 -3.32 14.28 4.60
N ARG A 490 -2.13 14.27 5.19
CA ARG A 490 -1.33 15.47 5.50
C ARG A 490 -0.25 15.76 4.48
N GLY A 491 -0.20 15.00 3.38
CA GLY A 491 0.85 15.09 2.38
C GLY A 491 2.16 14.43 2.81
N ILE A 492 2.13 13.50 3.78
CA ILE A 492 3.29 12.72 4.20
C ILE A 492 3.11 11.29 3.69
N LEU A 493 3.86 10.92 2.66
CA LEU A 493 3.78 9.60 2.04
C LEU A 493 4.92 8.71 2.54
N ALA A 494 4.62 7.74 3.38
CA ALA A 494 5.60 6.76 3.85
C ALA A 494 5.61 5.54 2.92
N LYS A 495 6.81 5.15 2.48
CA LYS A 495 7.11 3.91 1.75
C LYS A 495 6.55 2.73 2.52
N SER A 496 6.96 2.57 3.77
CA SER A 496 6.64 1.37 4.54
C SER A 496 6.32 1.65 6.00
N GLY A 497 5.67 0.67 6.63
CA GLY A 497 5.52 0.66 8.08
C GLY A 497 6.86 0.56 8.82
N ALA A 498 7.89 0.01 8.18
CA ALA A 498 9.23 -0.10 8.76
C ALA A 498 9.87 1.29 8.95
N ALA A 499 9.67 2.22 8.01
CA ALA A 499 10.14 3.59 8.14
C ALA A 499 9.50 4.31 9.34
N LEU A 500 8.18 4.16 9.50
CA LEU A 500 7.45 4.71 10.65
C LEU A 500 7.87 4.04 11.97
N GLU A 501 8.15 2.74 11.96
CA GLU A 501 8.66 2.04 13.14
C GLU A 501 10.06 2.55 13.52
N ALA A 502 10.97 2.64 12.56
CA ALA A 502 12.34 3.13 12.78
C ALA A 502 12.34 4.57 13.32
N LEU A 503 11.57 5.48 12.70
CA LEU A 503 11.35 6.84 13.21
C LEU A 503 10.72 6.87 14.62
N GLY A 504 9.82 5.93 14.91
CA GLY A 504 9.14 5.87 16.20
C GLY A 504 10.00 5.29 17.33
N GLN A 505 11.00 4.47 17.00
CA GLN A 505 11.97 3.90 17.94
C GLN A 505 13.11 4.88 18.27
N LEU A 506 13.39 5.80 17.35
CA LEU A 506 14.36 6.89 17.51
C LEU A 506 13.94 7.82 18.68
N LYS A 507 14.54 7.60 19.86
CA LYS A 507 14.46 8.52 21.01
C LYS A 507 15.51 9.62 20.97
N LYS A 508 16.71 9.24 20.52
CA LYS A 508 17.87 10.10 20.24
C LYS A 508 18.54 9.55 19.00
N GLY A 509 19.01 10.42 18.12
CA GLY A 509 19.67 10.02 16.89
C GLY A 509 20.19 11.23 16.12
N ILE A 510 20.89 10.95 15.04
CA ILE A 510 21.50 11.98 14.20
C ILE A 510 20.57 12.24 13.02
N LEU A 511 20.31 13.52 12.74
CA LEU A 511 19.51 13.96 11.61
C LEU A 511 20.38 14.85 10.71
N PHE A 512 20.64 14.37 9.50
CA PHE A 512 21.35 15.12 8.47
C PHE A 512 20.34 15.80 7.55
N PHE A 513 20.48 17.11 7.39
CA PHE A 513 19.82 17.86 6.34
C PHE A 513 20.79 18.11 5.19
N ASP A 514 20.35 17.86 3.96
CA ASP A 514 20.89 18.60 2.84
C ASP A 514 20.45 20.07 2.93
N LYS A 515 21.30 20.97 2.45
CA LYS A 515 21.01 22.41 2.51
C LYS A 515 20.07 22.84 1.38
N THR A 516 20.40 22.47 0.15
CA THR A 516 19.83 23.08 -1.07
C THR A 516 18.47 22.46 -1.38
N GLY A 517 17.44 23.28 -1.59
CA GLY A 517 16.07 22.80 -1.84
C GLY A 517 15.34 22.22 -0.63
N THR A 518 16.08 21.84 0.43
CA THR A 518 15.55 21.27 1.68
C THR A 518 15.32 22.35 2.74
N LEU A 519 16.39 22.90 3.33
CA LEU A 519 16.32 24.01 4.31
C LEU A 519 16.11 25.37 3.63
N THR A 520 16.37 25.41 2.33
CA THR A 520 16.33 26.60 1.48
C THR A 520 15.28 26.43 0.38
N HIS A 521 14.95 27.51 -0.32
CA HIS A 521 13.95 27.46 -1.39
C HIS A 521 14.42 26.74 -2.66
N GLY A 522 15.72 26.43 -2.79
CA GLY A 522 16.30 25.85 -4.01
C GLY A 522 16.34 26.84 -5.17
N ARG A 523 16.23 28.14 -4.88
CA ARG A 523 16.15 29.22 -5.87
C ARG A 523 17.25 30.23 -5.58
N MET A 524 18.29 30.19 -6.41
CA MET A 524 19.37 31.16 -6.33
C MET A 524 18.86 32.54 -6.78
N GLU A 525 19.08 33.54 -5.92
CA GLU A 525 18.84 34.95 -6.23
C GLU A 525 20.15 35.73 -6.09
N VAL A 526 20.39 36.68 -7.00
CA VAL A 526 21.50 37.62 -6.85
C VAL A 526 21.09 38.67 -5.82
N VAL A 527 21.75 38.63 -4.66
CA VAL A 527 21.52 39.60 -3.57
C VAL A 527 22.35 40.85 -3.78
N ALA A 528 23.56 40.70 -4.31
CA ALA A 528 24.46 41.80 -4.63
C ALA A 528 25.23 41.49 -5.92
N LEU A 529 25.37 42.48 -6.79
CA LEU A 529 26.24 42.43 -7.96
C LEU A 529 27.07 43.71 -7.97
N VAL A 530 28.39 43.56 -7.91
CA VAL A 530 29.33 44.68 -7.90
C VAL A 530 30.21 44.56 -9.12
N GLY A 531 30.26 45.62 -9.92
CA GLY A 531 31.00 45.69 -11.17
C GLY A 531 30.48 46.83 -12.03
N PRO A 532 31.20 47.19 -13.10
CA PRO A 532 30.77 48.23 -14.01
C PRO A 532 29.58 47.78 -14.86
N ASP A 533 28.61 48.67 -15.14
CA ASP A 533 27.35 48.30 -15.80
C ASP A 533 27.51 47.66 -17.19
N TRP A 534 28.59 47.98 -17.91
CA TRP A 534 28.87 47.42 -19.24
C TRP A 534 29.07 45.90 -19.25
N VAL A 535 29.38 45.27 -18.11
CA VAL A 535 29.58 43.82 -18.04
C VAL A 535 28.27 43.04 -17.97
N LYS A 536 27.17 43.68 -17.54
CA LYS A 536 25.88 43.01 -17.32
C LYS A 536 25.31 42.40 -18.60
N PRO A 537 25.28 43.09 -19.76
CA PRO A 537 24.84 42.49 -21.02
C PRO A 537 25.68 41.27 -21.43
N LEU A 538 26.99 41.29 -21.17
CA LEU A 538 27.89 40.17 -21.50
C LEU A 538 27.61 38.94 -20.62
N ILE A 539 27.34 39.15 -19.32
CA ILE A 539 26.93 38.06 -18.39
C ILE A 539 25.58 37.47 -18.84
N ALA A 540 24.60 38.30 -19.18
CA ALA A 540 23.29 37.85 -19.62
C ALA A 540 23.35 37.01 -20.91
N ALA A 541 24.23 37.41 -21.84
CA ALA A 541 24.48 36.69 -23.10
C ALA A 541 25.20 35.34 -22.86
N ALA A 542 26.23 35.32 -22.02
CA ALA A 542 26.98 34.11 -21.68
C ALA A 542 26.09 33.05 -21.01
N GLU A 543 25.13 33.48 -20.19
CA GLU A 543 24.23 32.60 -19.43
C GLU A 543 22.89 32.30 -20.16
N ALA A 544 22.70 32.78 -21.40
CA ALA A 544 21.42 32.72 -22.10
C ALA A 544 20.89 31.30 -22.39
N GLY A 545 21.79 30.31 -22.48
CA GLY A 545 21.47 28.89 -22.71
C GLY A 545 21.79 27.97 -21.53
N VAL A 546 22.15 28.53 -20.36
CA VAL A 546 22.62 27.76 -19.21
C VAL A 546 21.45 27.39 -18.30
N THR A 547 21.28 26.10 -18.06
CA THR A 547 20.22 25.55 -17.18
C THR A 547 20.57 25.61 -15.69
N HIS A 548 21.83 25.86 -15.34
CA HIS A 548 22.32 25.87 -13.97
C HIS A 548 21.65 27.00 -13.13
N PRO A 549 21.22 26.74 -11.87
CA PRO A 549 20.50 27.72 -11.04
C PRO A 549 21.25 29.05 -10.84
N VAL A 550 22.57 29.01 -10.66
CA VAL A 550 23.42 30.21 -10.55
C VAL A 550 23.40 31.03 -11.85
N GLY A 551 23.49 30.37 -13.00
CA GLY A 551 23.49 31.03 -14.31
C GLY A 551 22.15 31.70 -14.60
N ARG A 552 21.04 31.01 -14.32
CA ARG A 552 19.69 31.58 -14.40
C ARG A 552 19.52 32.83 -13.52
N ALA A 553 20.05 32.80 -12.30
CA ALA A 553 19.99 33.92 -11.37
C ALA A 553 20.78 35.14 -11.88
N LEU A 554 22.01 34.92 -12.36
CA LEU A 554 22.87 35.95 -12.94
C LEU A 554 22.25 36.56 -14.20
N ARG A 555 21.74 35.71 -15.10
CA ARG A 555 21.03 36.13 -16.30
C ARG A 555 19.85 37.04 -15.95
N LYS A 556 18.99 36.61 -15.01
CA LYS A 556 17.83 37.38 -14.58
C LYS A 556 18.24 38.73 -14.00
N ALA A 557 19.30 38.78 -13.20
CA ALA A 557 19.79 40.03 -12.59
C ALA A 557 20.42 41.01 -13.60
N CYS A 558 20.84 40.51 -14.77
CA CYS A 558 21.52 41.31 -15.80
C CYS A 558 20.66 41.59 -17.04
N LEU A 559 19.42 41.03 -17.12
CA LEU A 559 18.58 41.07 -18.31
C LEU A 559 18.13 42.50 -18.70
N ASP A 560 17.96 43.39 -17.72
CA ASP A 560 17.41 44.74 -17.92
C ASP A 560 18.45 45.77 -18.41
N SER A 561 19.68 45.35 -18.73
CA SER A 561 20.85 46.25 -18.81
C SER A 561 21.37 46.60 -20.22
N GLY A 562 20.67 46.29 -21.32
CA GLY A 562 21.05 46.78 -22.66
C GLY A 562 20.81 45.82 -23.83
N GLU A 563 21.36 46.16 -25.00
CA GLU A 563 21.19 45.40 -26.26
C GLU A 563 21.66 43.94 -26.14
N ALA A 564 20.83 43.02 -26.67
CA ALA A 564 21.06 41.58 -26.62
C ALA A 564 22.26 41.17 -27.47
N SER A 565 23.40 40.92 -26.82
CA SER A 565 24.52 40.20 -27.43
C SER A 565 24.26 38.69 -27.40
N THR A 566 24.73 37.96 -28.40
CA THR A 566 24.71 36.49 -28.42
C THR A 566 26.09 35.96 -28.07
N ALA A 567 26.16 34.85 -27.31
CA ALA A 567 27.41 34.15 -27.07
C ALA A 567 27.80 33.32 -28.31
N ASP A 568 29.04 33.49 -28.78
CA ASP A 568 29.58 32.78 -29.94
C ASP A 568 29.98 31.34 -29.57
N LYS A 569 30.51 31.16 -28.36
CA LYS A 569 30.91 29.86 -27.81
C LYS A 569 30.68 29.84 -26.31
N VAL A 570 30.15 28.72 -25.81
CA VAL A 570 29.93 28.50 -24.37
C VAL A 570 30.41 27.10 -24.00
N GLU A 571 31.26 27.01 -22.98
CA GLU A 571 31.78 25.77 -22.43
C GLU A 571 31.54 25.73 -20.91
N LEU A 572 30.86 24.68 -20.45
CA LEU A 572 30.57 24.45 -19.03
C LEU A 572 31.66 23.57 -18.41
N VAL A 573 32.28 24.05 -17.34
CA VAL A 573 33.33 23.34 -16.61
C VAL A 573 32.73 22.77 -15.31
N HIS A 574 32.60 21.45 -15.25
CA HIS A 574 32.07 20.75 -14.08
C HIS A 574 32.81 21.14 -12.79
N GLY A 575 32.05 21.52 -11.74
CA GLY A 575 32.58 21.93 -10.45
C GLY A 575 33.32 23.27 -10.43
N GLY A 576 33.38 24.00 -11.55
CA GLY A 576 34.13 25.25 -11.70
C GLY A 576 33.26 26.46 -12.03
N GLY A 577 32.63 26.42 -13.21
CA GLY A 577 31.95 27.57 -13.80
C GLY A 577 31.71 27.43 -15.30
N LEU A 578 31.76 28.56 -16.00
CA LEU A 578 31.47 28.73 -17.41
C LEU A 578 32.58 29.56 -18.07
N VAL A 579 32.98 29.16 -19.27
CA VAL A 579 33.80 29.95 -20.18
C VAL A 579 32.95 30.32 -21.39
N ALA A 580 32.88 31.59 -21.76
CA ALA A 580 32.12 32.04 -22.91
C ALA A 580 32.86 33.08 -23.74
N GLU A 581 32.66 33.06 -25.05
CA GLU A 581 33.06 34.15 -25.95
C GLU A 581 31.81 34.96 -26.31
N VAL A 582 31.82 36.25 -25.97
CA VAL A 582 30.70 37.17 -26.22
C VAL A 582 31.24 38.47 -26.79
N ALA A 583 30.78 38.86 -27.98
CA ALA A 583 31.17 40.13 -28.62
C ALA A 583 32.71 40.31 -28.74
N GLY A 584 33.44 39.22 -28.97
CA GLY A 584 34.91 39.23 -29.08
C GLY A 584 35.68 39.23 -27.76
N HIS A 585 35.01 39.14 -26.62
CA HIS A 585 35.62 39.04 -25.29
C HIS A 585 35.55 37.63 -24.71
N THR A 586 36.59 37.20 -23.99
CA THR A 586 36.60 35.91 -23.29
C THR A 586 36.17 36.10 -21.83
N LEU A 587 35.02 35.52 -21.48
CA LEU A 587 34.44 35.56 -20.14
C LEU A 587 34.72 34.26 -19.38
N HIS A 588 35.12 34.40 -18.11
CA HIS A 588 35.14 33.30 -17.14
C HIS A 588 34.20 33.67 -15.98
N ILE A 589 33.13 32.89 -15.80
CA ILE A 589 32.11 33.09 -14.77
C ILE A 589 32.09 31.86 -13.87
N GLY A 590 32.29 32.01 -12.57
CA GLY A 590 32.21 30.84 -11.68
C GLY A 590 32.77 31.06 -10.28
N SER A 591 33.12 29.96 -9.62
CA SER A 591 33.66 30.01 -8.26
C SER A 591 34.96 30.83 -8.20
N PRO A 592 35.28 31.50 -7.08
CA PRO A 592 36.52 32.25 -6.93
C PRO A 592 37.78 31.41 -7.14
N ARG A 593 37.70 30.08 -6.94
CA ARG A 593 38.80 29.13 -7.23
C ARG A 593 38.97 28.91 -8.73
N PHE A 594 37.87 28.71 -9.46
CA PHE A 594 37.88 28.48 -10.91
C PHE A 594 38.40 29.70 -11.68
N VAL A 595 37.89 30.89 -11.35
CA VAL A 595 38.27 32.13 -12.03
C VAL A 595 39.73 32.51 -11.73
N ARG A 596 40.23 32.24 -10.52
CA ARG A 596 41.66 32.43 -10.16
C ARG A 596 42.61 31.58 -11.00
N ALA A 597 42.19 30.37 -11.39
CA ALA A 597 43.03 29.50 -12.22
C ALA A 597 43.20 30.01 -13.66
N HIS A 598 42.31 30.91 -14.11
CA HIS A 598 42.26 31.42 -15.49
C HIS A 598 42.46 32.95 -15.60
N SER A 599 42.65 33.65 -14.48
CA SER A 599 42.75 35.11 -14.43
C SER A 599 44.02 35.56 -13.70
N LEU A 600 44.67 36.60 -14.21
CA LEU A 600 45.99 37.04 -13.73
C LEU A 600 45.92 38.11 -12.64
N HIS A 601 44.86 38.93 -12.58
CA HIS A 601 44.74 40.07 -11.66
C HIS A 601 43.33 40.25 -11.04
N ASP A 602 43.26 40.32 -9.71
CA ASP A 602 42.07 40.74 -8.92
C ASP A 602 42.10 42.27 -8.71
N ARG A 603 40.96 42.95 -8.95
CA ARG A 603 40.78 44.39 -8.73
C ARG A 603 40.29 44.74 -7.32
N GLY A 604 40.56 43.89 -6.33
CA GLY A 604 40.20 44.13 -4.92
C GLY A 604 38.82 43.57 -4.52
N PHE A 605 38.27 42.62 -5.29
CA PHE A 605 37.00 41.99 -4.97
C PHE A 605 37.14 40.85 -3.94
N ALA A 606 38.36 40.40 -3.63
CA ALA A 606 38.60 39.36 -2.62
C ALA A 606 37.99 39.69 -1.25
N ALA A 607 38.21 40.90 -0.73
CA ALA A 607 37.69 41.29 0.59
C ALA A 607 36.15 41.31 0.63
N GLN A 608 35.51 41.77 -0.46
CA GLN A 608 34.06 41.79 -0.59
C GLN A 608 33.48 40.37 -0.66
N VAL A 609 34.14 39.47 -1.39
CA VAL A 609 33.74 38.05 -1.48
C VAL A 609 33.88 37.33 -0.15
N GLU A 610 34.90 37.65 0.62
CA GLU A 610 35.10 37.08 1.95
C GLU A 610 34.00 37.55 2.93
N ALA A 611 33.63 38.84 2.89
CA ALA A 611 32.49 39.36 3.65
C ALA A 611 31.17 38.69 3.24
N TRP A 612 30.88 38.58 1.94
CA TRP A 612 29.70 37.89 1.44
C TRP A 612 29.65 36.41 1.85
N SER A 613 30.79 35.73 1.87
CA SER A 613 30.89 34.34 2.32
C SER A 613 30.59 34.19 3.83
N GLN A 614 30.84 35.23 4.64
CA GLN A 614 30.47 35.29 6.06
C GLN A 614 28.96 35.58 6.25
N ASP A 615 28.36 36.31 5.32
CA ASP A 615 26.93 36.65 5.26
C ASP A 615 26.06 35.54 4.62
N ALA A 616 26.58 34.31 4.51
CA ALA A 616 25.93 33.15 3.88
C ALA A 616 25.58 33.35 2.39
N LEU A 617 26.30 34.21 1.68
CA LEU A 617 26.17 34.36 0.23
C LEU A 617 27.19 33.46 -0.48
N THR A 618 26.77 32.81 -1.56
CA THR A 618 27.63 32.08 -2.49
C THR A 618 28.29 33.08 -3.45
N PRO A 619 29.63 33.29 -3.36
CA PRO A 619 30.29 34.26 -4.22
C PRO A 619 30.57 33.69 -5.62
N VAL A 620 30.36 34.51 -6.64
CA VAL A 620 30.73 34.24 -8.03
C VAL A 620 31.59 35.38 -8.55
N TRP A 621 32.68 35.03 -9.24
CA TRP A 621 33.51 35.99 -9.95
C TRP A 621 33.22 35.98 -11.44
N VAL A 622 33.36 37.15 -12.05
CA VAL A 622 33.29 37.37 -13.48
C VAL A 622 34.60 38.01 -13.92
N ALA A 623 35.36 37.29 -14.74
CA ALA A 623 36.54 37.82 -15.39
C ALA A 623 36.29 38.01 -16.89
N VAL A 624 36.79 39.13 -17.42
CA VAL A 624 36.79 39.47 -18.85
C VAL A 624 38.25 39.63 -19.27
N ASP A 625 38.66 38.92 -20.32
CA ASP A 625 40.02 38.94 -20.88
C ASP A 625 41.12 38.76 -19.83
N GLY A 626 40.91 37.79 -18.92
CA GLY A 626 41.86 37.41 -17.87
C GLY A 626 41.91 38.35 -16.65
N ARG A 627 40.97 39.30 -16.52
CA ARG A 627 40.88 40.24 -15.38
C ARG A 627 39.53 40.13 -14.68
N VAL A 628 39.52 40.03 -13.35
CA VAL A 628 38.28 40.03 -12.57
C VAL A 628 37.68 41.45 -12.59
N VAL A 629 36.49 41.59 -13.19
CA VAL A 629 35.81 42.88 -13.39
C VAL A 629 34.53 43.03 -12.59
N ALA A 630 33.91 41.92 -12.18
CA ALA A 630 32.72 41.92 -11.35
C ALA A 630 32.68 40.72 -10.41
N ALA A 631 31.90 40.87 -9.34
CA ALA A 631 31.60 39.82 -8.39
C ALA A 631 30.10 39.86 -8.02
N ALA A 632 29.50 38.70 -7.85
CA ALA A 632 28.11 38.55 -7.43
C ALA A 632 28.04 37.74 -6.13
N GLY A 633 27.21 38.19 -5.19
CA GLY A 633 26.80 37.42 -4.03
C GLY A 633 25.42 36.84 -4.29
N LEU A 634 25.32 35.53 -4.42
CA LEU A 634 24.05 34.82 -4.58
C LEU A 634 23.59 34.25 -3.24
N SER A 635 22.28 34.17 -3.03
CA SER A 635 21.72 33.48 -1.87
C SER A 635 20.66 32.50 -2.34
N ASP A 636 20.68 31.31 -1.75
CA ASP A 636 19.49 30.48 -1.65
C ASP A 636 18.85 30.77 -0.30
N ARG A 637 17.74 31.53 -0.31
CA ARG A 637 17.14 32.00 0.94
C ARG A 637 16.67 30.81 1.78
N LEU A 638 16.96 30.87 3.07
CA LEU A 638 16.40 29.95 4.05
C LEU A 638 14.88 30.08 4.07
N ARG A 639 14.20 28.94 4.19
CA ARG A 639 12.76 28.91 4.39
C ARG A 639 12.41 29.54 5.74
N SER A 640 11.31 30.27 5.80
CA SER A 640 10.91 30.99 7.02
C SER A 640 10.66 30.05 8.21
N GLU A 641 10.21 28.82 7.93
CA GLU A 641 9.96 27.78 8.92
C GLU A 641 11.20 26.97 9.33
N ALA A 642 12.31 27.03 8.57
CA ALA A 642 13.45 26.13 8.73
C ALA A 642 14.02 26.15 10.17
N ARG A 643 14.19 27.34 10.74
CA ARG A 643 14.70 27.50 12.11
C ARG A 643 13.78 26.87 13.15
N ALA A 644 12.48 27.14 13.07
CA ALA A 644 11.50 26.60 14.02
C ALA A 644 11.44 25.07 13.94
N SER A 645 11.54 24.49 12.73
CA SER A 645 11.58 23.04 12.53
C SER A 645 12.85 22.40 13.09
N VAL A 646 14.02 23.01 12.86
CA VAL A 646 15.30 22.54 13.45
C VAL A 646 15.25 22.56 14.98
N GLU A 647 14.75 23.65 15.58
CA GLU A 647 14.57 23.77 17.03
C GLU A 647 13.54 22.76 17.59
N ALA A 648 12.49 22.43 16.84
CA ALA A 648 11.53 21.40 17.22
C ALA A 648 12.15 19.99 17.20
N LEU A 649 12.93 19.66 16.16
CA LEU A 649 13.60 18.37 16.03
C LEU A 649 14.70 18.19 17.09
N ALA A 650 15.46 19.24 17.39
CA ALA A 650 16.44 19.25 18.47
C ALA A 650 15.78 18.99 19.83
N ARG A 651 14.63 19.64 20.13
CA ARG A 651 13.83 19.37 21.34
C ARG A 651 13.26 17.96 21.39
N GLN A 652 13.04 17.34 20.23
CA GLN A 652 12.63 15.95 20.11
C GLN A 652 13.78 14.96 20.31
N GLY A 653 15.01 15.43 20.55
CA GLY A 653 16.17 14.61 20.88
C GLY A 653 17.09 14.27 19.70
N PHE A 654 16.91 14.92 18.54
CA PHE A 654 17.83 14.77 17.42
C PHE A 654 19.04 15.68 17.53
N GLU A 655 20.20 15.14 17.20
CA GLU A 655 21.40 15.90 16.91
C GLU A 655 21.33 16.29 15.44
N VAL A 656 21.10 17.58 15.15
CA VAL A 656 20.84 18.06 13.79
C VAL A 656 22.14 18.55 13.17
N HIS A 657 22.45 18.06 11.97
CA HIS A 657 23.63 18.41 11.18
C HIS A 657 23.21 18.87 9.78
N ILE A 658 24.07 19.67 9.15
CA ILE A 658 23.92 20.09 7.75
C ILE A 658 25.06 19.48 6.94
N LEU A 659 24.72 18.84 5.82
CA LEU A 659 25.66 18.36 4.81
C LEU A 659 25.43 19.16 3.52
N SER A 660 26.47 19.79 2.98
CA SER A 660 26.34 20.54 1.72
C SER A 660 27.64 20.57 0.94
N GLY A 661 27.53 20.65 -0.39
CA GLY A 661 28.66 20.89 -1.28
C GLY A 661 29.13 22.36 -1.29
N ASP A 662 28.35 23.27 -0.71
CA ASP A 662 28.69 24.68 -0.60
C ASP A 662 29.93 24.92 0.25
N HIS A 663 30.58 26.07 0.04
CA HIS A 663 31.79 26.42 0.78
C HIS A 663 31.58 26.36 2.32
N PRO A 664 32.53 25.81 3.10
CA PRO A 664 32.39 25.65 4.55
C PRO A 664 31.95 26.90 5.32
N SER A 665 32.40 28.09 4.91
CA SER A 665 32.00 29.36 5.54
C SER A 665 30.50 29.67 5.34
N VAL A 666 29.95 29.34 4.17
CA VAL A 666 28.52 29.55 3.85
C VAL A 666 27.66 28.60 4.68
N VAL A 667 28.05 27.33 4.76
CA VAL A 667 27.34 26.33 5.57
C VAL A 667 27.39 26.68 7.05
N SER A 668 28.53 27.17 7.55
CA SER A 668 28.68 27.64 8.94
C SER A 668 27.81 28.86 9.22
N ALA A 669 27.70 29.79 8.27
CA ALA A 669 26.81 30.95 8.40
C ALA A 669 25.32 30.55 8.43
N VAL A 670 24.91 29.58 7.59
CA VAL A 670 23.57 28.97 7.63
C VAL A 670 23.33 28.26 8.98
N GLY A 671 24.30 27.50 9.46
CA GLY A 671 24.26 26.85 10.77
C GLY A 671 24.00 27.84 11.90
N ARG A 672 24.74 28.96 11.93
CA ARG A 672 24.53 30.05 12.90
C ARG A 672 23.13 30.65 12.80
N ALA A 673 22.60 30.86 11.59
CA ALA A 673 21.25 31.37 11.39
C ALA A 673 20.15 30.41 11.91
N LEU A 674 20.43 29.09 11.87
CA LEU A 674 19.56 28.03 12.38
C LEU A 674 19.82 27.67 13.85
N GLY A 675 20.84 28.25 14.49
CA GLY A 675 21.22 27.98 15.88
C GLY A 675 21.96 26.66 16.10
N LEU A 676 22.62 26.14 15.06
CA LEU A 676 23.39 24.89 15.13
C LEU A 676 24.86 25.13 15.56
N PRO A 677 25.46 24.17 16.29
CA PRO A 677 26.90 24.18 16.58
C PRO A 677 27.76 24.13 15.31
N GLU A 678 28.98 24.68 15.37
CA GLU A 678 29.88 24.77 14.22
C GLU A 678 30.37 23.38 13.75
N ASP A 679 30.58 22.46 14.67
CA ASP A 679 30.92 21.04 14.44
C ASP A 679 29.78 20.24 13.77
N HIS A 680 28.58 20.80 13.72
CA HIS A 680 27.43 20.21 13.03
C HIS A 680 27.28 20.69 11.58
N CYS A 681 28.12 21.63 11.14
CA CYS A 681 28.00 22.29 9.85
C CYS A 681 29.09 21.80 8.88
N HIS A 682 28.74 20.88 8.00
CA HIS A 682 29.68 20.20 7.11
C HIS A 682 29.55 20.72 5.68
N GLY A 683 30.39 21.68 5.29
CA GLY A 683 30.48 22.19 3.91
C GLY A 683 31.61 21.58 3.09
N GLY A 684 31.57 21.80 1.78
CA GLY A 684 32.54 21.29 0.80
C GLY A 684 32.42 19.78 0.54
N GLN A 685 31.28 19.17 0.86
CA GLN A 685 31.07 17.73 0.76
C GLN A 685 30.63 17.31 -0.65
N SER A 686 31.35 16.35 -1.25
CA SER A 686 30.90 15.65 -2.45
C SER A 686 29.74 14.69 -2.14
N PRO A 687 28.96 14.23 -3.13
CA PRO A 687 27.95 13.18 -2.92
C PRO A 687 28.52 11.92 -2.25
N GLU A 688 29.76 11.53 -2.59
CA GLU A 688 30.48 10.41 -1.99
C GLU A 688 30.82 10.67 -0.52
N ASP A 689 31.24 11.89 -0.17
CA ASP A 689 31.54 12.27 1.21
C ASP A 689 30.26 12.28 2.08
N LYS A 690 29.15 12.78 1.53
CA LYS A 690 27.83 12.72 2.20
C LYS A 690 27.46 11.28 2.50
N LEU A 691 27.57 10.38 1.52
CA LEU A 691 27.29 8.96 1.67
C LEU A 691 28.18 8.30 2.73
N ALA A 692 29.49 8.56 2.70
CA ALA A 692 30.44 7.99 3.65
C ALA A 692 30.12 8.42 5.09
N ARG A 693 29.75 9.68 5.29
CA ARG A 693 29.38 10.21 6.60
C ARG A 693 28.06 9.62 7.12
N VAL A 694 27.05 9.53 6.26
CA VAL A 694 25.78 8.87 6.62
C VAL A 694 26.01 7.41 7.00
N LYS A 695 26.83 6.67 6.23
CA LYS A 695 27.17 5.27 6.56
C LYS A 695 27.93 5.13 7.87
N ALA A 696 28.89 6.00 8.14
CA ALA A 696 29.65 5.98 9.40
C ALA A 696 28.73 6.22 10.60
N ALA A 697 27.87 7.23 10.52
CA ALA A 697 26.88 7.52 11.57
C ALA A 697 25.85 6.39 11.71
N ALA A 698 25.42 5.77 10.61
CA ALA A 698 24.46 4.67 10.60
C ALA A 698 25.03 3.37 11.20
N ALA A 699 26.35 3.22 11.25
CA ALA A 699 27.01 2.09 11.91
C ALA A 699 27.00 2.22 13.45
N GLU A 700 26.99 3.46 13.96
CA GLU A 700 27.00 3.76 15.40
C GLU A 700 25.59 3.88 15.99
N GLY A 701 24.59 4.23 15.16
CA GLY A 701 23.21 4.38 15.60
C GLY A 701 22.23 4.60 14.45
N GLN A 702 20.99 4.94 14.80
CA GLN A 702 19.96 5.22 13.79
C GLN A 702 20.10 6.66 13.28
N VAL A 703 20.08 6.81 11.95
CA VAL A 703 20.30 8.08 11.24
C VAL A 703 19.12 8.39 10.34
N VAL A 704 18.69 9.65 10.37
CA VAL A 704 17.72 10.20 9.42
C VAL A 704 18.46 11.12 8.45
N MET A 705 18.31 10.88 7.15
CA MET A 705 18.81 11.80 6.12
C MET A 705 17.61 12.48 5.46
N VAL A 706 17.68 13.80 5.29
CA VAL A 706 16.63 14.61 4.67
C VAL A 706 17.23 15.35 3.48
N GLY A 707 16.65 15.21 2.28
CA GLY A 707 17.19 15.81 1.07
C GLY A 707 16.19 15.99 -0.07
N ASP A 708 16.70 16.41 -1.23
CA ASP A 708 15.91 16.69 -2.43
C ASP A 708 15.59 15.43 -3.29
N GLY A 709 16.05 14.25 -2.87
CA GLY A 709 15.77 12.97 -3.52
C GLY A 709 16.56 12.70 -4.80
N VAL A 710 17.16 13.71 -5.44
CA VAL A 710 17.86 13.56 -6.73
C VAL A 710 19.36 13.53 -6.55
N ASN A 711 19.92 14.54 -5.88
CA ASN A 711 21.37 14.66 -5.70
C ASN A 711 21.88 13.81 -4.54
N ASP A 712 21.02 13.57 -3.55
CA ASP A 712 21.35 12.85 -2.32
C ASP A 712 20.80 11.41 -2.29
N ALA A 713 20.44 10.86 -3.45
CA ALA A 713 19.74 9.59 -3.55
C ALA A 713 20.46 8.44 -2.83
N ALA A 714 21.78 8.34 -3.03
CA ALA A 714 22.60 7.31 -2.39
C ALA A 714 22.70 7.50 -0.86
N ALA A 715 22.79 8.76 -0.39
CA ALA A 715 22.86 9.08 1.04
C ALA A 715 21.52 8.82 1.74
N LEU A 716 20.40 9.16 1.10
CA LEU A 716 19.04 8.87 1.56
C LEU A 716 18.82 7.36 1.72
N ALA A 717 19.24 6.56 0.72
CA ALA A 717 19.10 5.11 0.75
C ALA A 717 20.01 4.42 1.78
N ALA A 718 21.12 5.05 2.16
CA ALA A 718 22.05 4.52 3.16
C ALA A 718 21.66 4.86 4.60
N ALA A 719 20.75 5.81 4.81
CA ALA A 719 20.26 6.18 6.13
C ALA A 719 19.36 5.08 6.71
N THR A 720 19.10 5.13 8.02
CA THR A 720 18.07 4.27 8.63
C THR A 720 16.69 4.65 8.12
N VAL A 721 16.48 5.95 7.92
CA VAL A 721 15.28 6.50 7.29
C VAL A 721 15.68 7.65 6.38
N GLY A 722 15.46 7.49 5.08
CA GLY A 722 15.59 8.57 4.10
C GLY A 722 14.28 9.36 3.99
N VAL A 723 14.34 10.69 4.04
CA VAL A 723 13.19 11.58 3.84
C VAL A 723 13.47 12.53 2.68
N ALA A 724 12.64 12.47 1.65
CA ALA A 724 12.68 13.39 0.53
C ALA A 724 11.64 14.50 0.70
N VAL A 725 12.02 15.76 0.44
CA VAL A 725 11.15 16.94 0.66
C VAL A 725 10.89 17.77 -0.60
N HIS A 726 11.50 17.40 -1.71
CA HIS A 726 11.41 18.12 -2.98
C HIS A 726 11.54 17.16 -4.16
N GLY A 727 10.99 17.51 -5.33
CA GLY A 727 11.05 16.70 -6.54
C GLY A 727 9.84 15.79 -6.78
N GLY A 728 9.93 14.97 -7.82
CA GLY A 728 8.90 14.01 -8.19
C GLY A 728 8.80 12.84 -7.21
N ALA A 729 7.58 12.40 -6.91
CA ALA A 729 7.36 11.29 -5.97
C ALA A 729 8.12 10.01 -6.37
N GLU A 730 8.31 9.75 -7.66
CA GLU A 730 9.10 8.62 -8.19
C GLU A 730 10.57 8.66 -7.80
N THR A 731 11.23 9.76 -8.17
CA THR A 731 12.66 9.94 -7.95
C THR A 731 12.93 9.93 -6.46
N CYS A 732 12.01 10.50 -5.68
CA CYS A 732 12.05 10.47 -4.23
C CYS A 732 11.89 9.05 -3.66
N PHE A 733 10.92 8.24 -4.10
CA PHE A 733 10.74 6.88 -3.55
C PHE A 733 11.77 5.85 -4.03
N ALA A 734 12.45 6.13 -5.15
CA ALA A 734 13.62 5.36 -5.56
C ALA A 734 14.76 5.51 -4.53
N ALA A 735 14.85 6.67 -3.88
CA ALA A 735 15.95 7.04 -3.00
C ALA A 735 15.61 7.05 -1.49
N ALA A 736 14.33 7.28 -1.13
CA ALA A 736 13.91 7.60 0.23
C ALA A 736 12.73 6.74 0.71
N ASP A 737 12.61 6.63 2.03
CA ASP A 737 11.55 5.89 2.71
C ASP A 737 10.30 6.75 2.98
N VAL A 738 10.44 8.07 2.98
CA VAL A 738 9.32 8.99 3.19
C VAL A 738 9.43 10.15 2.21
N PHE A 739 8.31 10.55 1.63
CA PHE A 739 8.20 11.74 0.78
C PHE A 739 7.23 12.75 1.40
N LEU A 740 7.67 13.99 1.53
CA LEU A 740 6.85 15.13 1.98
C LEU A 740 6.37 15.89 0.74
N GLN A 741 5.06 15.88 0.50
CA GLN A 741 4.44 16.61 -0.63
C GLN A 741 4.52 18.12 -0.45
N LYS A 742 4.46 18.60 0.81
CA LYS A 742 4.61 20.02 1.11
C LYS A 742 6.09 20.37 1.07
N PRO A 743 6.50 21.38 0.29
CA PRO A 743 7.89 21.83 0.26
C PRO A 743 8.33 22.31 1.64
N GLY A 744 9.53 21.91 2.06
CA GLY A 744 10.13 22.33 3.32
C GLY A 744 10.16 21.21 4.38
N VAL A 745 10.35 21.61 5.63
CA VAL A 745 10.65 20.69 6.74
C VAL A 745 9.68 20.85 7.92
N ASP A 746 8.56 21.55 7.73
CA ASP A 746 7.51 21.76 8.74
C ASP A 746 6.87 20.44 9.21
N THR A 747 6.52 19.59 8.25
CA THR A 747 5.81 18.33 8.46
C THR A 747 6.72 17.21 8.98
N LEU A 748 8.04 17.42 8.99
CA LEU A 748 9.01 16.44 9.48
C LEU A 748 8.89 16.22 10.99
N SER A 749 8.67 17.29 11.77
CA SER A 749 8.40 17.18 13.21
C SER A 749 7.09 16.42 13.49
N ASP A 750 6.06 16.68 12.68
CA ASP A 750 4.78 15.98 12.74
C ASP A 750 4.93 14.48 12.44
N LEU A 751 5.73 14.15 11.42
CA LEU A 751 6.07 12.78 11.03
C LEU A 751 6.72 12.02 12.19
N VAL A 752 7.76 12.58 12.81
CA VAL A 752 8.45 11.96 13.95
C VAL A 752 7.49 11.73 15.12
N GLU A 753 6.73 12.75 15.51
CA GLU A 753 5.78 12.64 16.62
C GLU A 753 4.67 11.61 16.32
N GLY A 754 4.19 11.58 15.08
CA GLY A 754 3.23 10.58 14.59
C GLY A 754 3.78 9.16 14.65
N ALA A 755 5.03 8.97 14.21
CA ALA A 755 5.75 7.70 14.26
C ALA A 755 5.95 7.19 15.70
N ARG A 756 6.38 8.07 16.62
CA ARG A 756 6.54 7.77 18.05
C ARG A 756 5.24 7.38 18.72
N ARG A 757 4.16 8.11 18.44
CA ARG A 757 2.82 7.78 18.96
C ARG A 757 2.33 6.44 18.44
N THR A 758 2.51 6.18 17.15
CA THR A 758 2.14 4.90 16.53
C THR A 758 2.87 3.75 17.22
N THR A 759 4.19 3.86 17.39
CA THR A 759 5.01 2.85 18.07
C THR A 759 4.61 2.66 19.54
N ARG A 760 4.29 3.75 20.26
CA ARG A 760 3.78 3.68 21.63
C ARG A 760 2.42 2.98 21.71
N THR A 761 1.51 3.26 20.77
CA THR A 761 0.19 2.61 20.69
C THR A 761 0.34 1.12 20.42
N ILE A 762 1.21 0.73 19.47
CA ILE A 762 1.54 -0.68 19.20
C ILE A 762 2.05 -1.35 20.48
N ARG A 763 3.03 -0.75 21.16
CA ARG A 763 3.58 -1.30 22.41
C ARG A 763 2.52 -1.46 23.50
N ASN A 764 1.67 -0.44 23.69
CA ASN A 764 0.59 -0.49 24.68
C ASN A 764 -0.44 -1.58 24.35
N ASN A 765 -0.78 -1.75 23.07
CA ASN A 765 -1.70 -2.79 22.62
C ASN A 765 -1.13 -4.20 22.85
N ILE A 766 0.17 -4.40 22.55
CA ILE A 766 0.86 -5.67 22.82
C ILE A 766 0.85 -5.97 24.33
N ILE A 767 1.22 -4.99 25.17
CA ILE A 767 1.24 -5.15 26.64
C ILE A 767 -0.17 -5.47 27.15
N PHE A 768 -1.19 -4.72 26.72
CA PHE A 768 -2.56 -4.95 27.11
C PHE A 768 -3.05 -6.35 26.70
N SER A 769 -2.80 -6.75 25.45
CA SER A 769 -3.20 -8.07 24.95
C SER A 769 -2.54 -9.20 25.73
N LEU A 770 -1.25 -9.08 26.05
CA LEU A 770 -0.54 -10.10 26.82
C LEU A 770 -1.02 -10.14 28.27
N ALA A 771 -1.18 -8.99 28.93
CA ALA A 771 -1.66 -8.91 30.31
C ALA A 771 -3.07 -9.48 30.46
N TYR A 772 -3.98 -9.12 29.56
CA TYR A 772 -5.34 -9.66 29.52
C TYR A 772 -5.34 -11.19 29.33
N ASN A 773 -4.54 -11.71 28.39
CA ASN A 773 -4.48 -13.15 28.13
C ASN A 773 -3.87 -13.93 29.29
N VAL A 774 -2.82 -13.41 29.94
CA VAL A 774 -2.23 -14.05 31.14
C VAL A 774 -3.24 -14.07 32.28
N LEU A 775 -3.97 -12.99 32.51
CA LEU A 775 -5.02 -12.91 33.52
C LEU A 775 -6.17 -13.88 33.21
N GLY A 776 -6.67 -13.86 31.98
CA GLY A 776 -7.75 -14.74 31.52
C GLY A 776 -7.37 -16.23 31.62
N ALA A 777 -6.16 -16.58 31.18
CA ALA A 777 -5.64 -17.94 31.30
C ALA A 777 -5.54 -18.39 32.76
N SER A 778 -5.01 -17.53 33.64
CA SER A 778 -4.91 -17.82 35.07
C SER A 778 -6.28 -18.06 35.70
N LEU A 779 -7.27 -17.19 35.41
CA LEU A 779 -8.63 -17.33 35.93
C LEU A 779 -9.32 -18.60 35.42
N ALA A 780 -9.12 -18.96 34.15
CA ALA A 780 -9.63 -20.20 33.58
C ALA A 780 -9.00 -21.44 34.24
N MET A 781 -7.67 -21.43 34.44
CA MET A 781 -6.95 -22.51 35.13
C MET A 781 -7.42 -22.69 36.58
N THR A 782 -7.73 -21.60 37.28
CA THR A 782 -8.26 -21.64 38.66
C THR A 782 -9.76 -21.95 38.75
N GLY A 783 -10.43 -22.11 37.61
CA GLY A 783 -11.86 -22.41 37.55
C GLY A 783 -12.81 -21.24 37.84
N LEU A 784 -12.29 -20.02 37.88
CA LEU A 784 -13.06 -18.79 38.15
C LEU A 784 -13.73 -18.22 36.89
N LEU A 785 -13.45 -18.80 35.72
CA LEU A 785 -13.88 -18.29 34.43
C LEU A 785 -14.60 -19.39 33.65
N ASN A 786 -15.87 -19.11 33.28
CA ASN A 786 -16.66 -20.03 32.46
C ASN A 786 -16.48 -19.72 30.95
N PRO A 787 -16.79 -20.68 30.06
CA PRO A 787 -16.64 -20.50 28.61
C PRO A 787 -17.43 -19.31 28.04
N LEU A 788 -18.61 -19.01 28.60
CA LEU A 788 -19.44 -17.89 28.15
C LEU A 788 -18.76 -16.53 28.41
N VAL A 789 -18.21 -16.32 29.60
CA VAL A 789 -17.47 -15.11 29.96
C VAL A 789 -16.19 -15.01 29.13
N ALA A 790 -15.50 -16.12 28.87
CA ALA A 790 -14.36 -16.16 27.93
C ALA A 790 -14.76 -15.65 26.54
N ALA A 791 -15.89 -16.13 26.02
CA ALA A 791 -16.41 -15.79 24.69
C ALA A 791 -16.81 -14.31 24.56
N ILE A 792 -17.24 -13.66 25.64
CA ILE A 792 -17.59 -12.23 25.66
C ILE A 792 -16.34 -11.35 25.83
N LEU A 793 -15.41 -11.74 26.70
CA LEU A 793 -14.22 -10.94 26.97
C LEU A 793 -13.28 -10.84 25.75
N MET A 794 -13.21 -11.89 24.92
CA MET A 794 -12.30 -11.94 23.77
C MET A 794 -12.63 -10.90 22.67
N PRO A 795 -13.88 -10.76 22.18
CA PRO A 795 -14.25 -9.73 21.22
C PRO A 795 -14.10 -8.32 21.80
N VAL A 796 -14.39 -8.15 23.10
CA VAL A 796 -14.22 -6.86 23.80
C VAL A 796 -12.75 -6.46 23.84
N SER A 797 -11.85 -7.38 24.20
CA SER A 797 -10.40 -7.15 24.20
C SER A 797 -9.89 -6.76 22.81
N SER A 798 -10.32 -7.50 21.79
CA SER A 798 -9.98 -7.21 20.39
C SER A 798 -10.50 -5.84 19.94
N LEU A 799 -11.74 -5.48 20.30
CA LEU A 799 -12.35 -4.19 19.98
C LEU A 799 -11.63 -3.03 20.66
N VAL A 800 -11.24 -3.18 21.93
CA VAL A 800 -10.47 -2.18 22.68
C VAL A 800 -9.13 -1.92 21.99
N VAL A 801 -8.40 -2.97 21.62
CA VAL A 801 -7.11 -2.86 20.96
C VAL A 801 -7.22 -2.21 19.58
N VAL A 802 -8.19 -2.64 18.76
CA VAL A 802 -8.43 -2.07 17.43
C VAL A 802 -8.84 -0.59 17.54
N THR A 803 -9.76 -0.27 18.44
CA THR A 803 -10.22 1.11 18.64
C THR A 803 -9.08 1.98 19.15
N ASN A 804 -8.25 1.47 20.05
CA ASN A 804 -7.05 2.16 20.53
C ASN A 804 -6.04 2.42 19.39
N SER A 805 -5.87 1.48 18.45
CA SER A 805 -5.06 1.67 17.24
C SER A 805 -5.54 2.86 16.39
N PHE A 806 -6.84 3.13 16.33
CA PHE A 806 -7.41 4.26 15.60
C PHE A 806 -7.44 5.58 16.41
N ARG A 807 -7.40 5.53 17.75
CA ARG A 807 -7.67 6.69 18.62
C ARG A 807 -6.49 7.66 18.80
N PHE A 808 -5.25 7.17 18.76
CA PHE A 808 -4.05 7.94 19.15
C PHE A 808 -3.09 8.23 18.00
N GLN A 809 -3.48 9.07 17.03
CA GLN A 809 -2.58 9.40 15.91
C GLN A 809 -2.76 10.84 15.40
N PHE A 810 -1.62 11.52 15.17
CA PHE A 810 -1.40 12.92 14.74
C PHE A 810 -2.21 14.01 15.47
N VAL A 811 -1.54 14.89 16.24
CA VAL A 811 -2.14 16.03 16.94
C VAL A 811 -3.00 16.84 15.97
N ARG A 812 -4.23 17.20 16.37
CA ARG A 812 -5.11 18.14 15.65
C ARG A 812 -4.31 19.35 15.17
N ALA A 813 -4.59 19.81 13.94
CA ALA A 813 -4.07 21.09 13.48
C ALA A 813 -4.46 22.19 14.49
N PRO A 814 -3.62 23.21 14.73
CA PRO A 814 -3.93 24.32 15.62
C PRO A 814 -5.23 25.07 15.25
N GLU A 815 -5.72 24.92 14.02
CA GLU A 815 -6.86 25.68 13.48
C GLU A 815 -8.25 25.23 13.98
N GLU A 816 -8.38 24.09 14.66
CA GLU A 816 -9.66 23.67 15.29
C GLU A 816 -9.77 24.06 16.79
N ARG A 817 -8.87 24.92 17.29
CA ARG A 817 -8.92 25.45 18.68
C ARG A 817 -9.39 26.91 18.76
N ALA A 818 -9.84 27.50 17.68
CA ALA A 818 -10.47 28.82 17.67
C ALA A 818 -11.99 28.69 17.79
#